data_AF-A0A4Q3ELH2-F1
#
_entry.id   AF-A0A4Q3ELH2-F1
#
_cell.length_a   1.000
_cell.length_b   1.000
_cell.length_c   1.000
_cell.angle_alpha   90.00
_cell.angle_beta   90.00
_cell.angle_gamma   90.00
#
_symmetry.space_group_name_H-M   'P 1'
#
loop_
_entity.id
_entity.type
_entity.pdbx_description
1 polymer ?
#
loop_
_entity_poly.entity_id
_entity_poly.type
_entity_poly.pdbx_seq_one_letter_code
_entity_poly.pdbx_strand_id
1 'polypeptide(L)'
;MKHVYARIVCLFLIVTSLVGQDAFAEGSKELFSTATGQRTVLLSNKGSLGLADFGIPEWVRNYGTHYAFAIQNEIIAVASSAMSNTAIGSIIITSPSGVVTTITTNSNGGTIANRTAEFAGPRTTGATADGSKYRPYDYTAGETGIFKIEFKAQGSGTATRSPQTTVLGNESVSGEWTQVNGTNNTGIWAWDVSVRSGTTWKPGRVYAKVLNMGLPFGTTSAHGYHGTMYAFTKDGYAYQVGANGQIGGYFTFFVNNRGFTSQANGAGVPEYKSVNQTTNVNVWSPLNGDDGLNVTHKMFYNKPSPDLTATANIYKDDADAGTVVGNTGTTWLKNAPVVPEVTNPQFVGVEELGSSVSNKGAIVKFNSSLAGTYKILIPVAGGHDRVLIGPSVVGQNSVPWDGKQGTASDPTIAGAKVPQGTILNTVKVQLFGAEVHFPFLDVEQNPRGMVIHQTDASFNALSLTTSPDADVVYWDDTDITPVTAGKTPPSPVKAALGLTVQHSNGTTPGAHKWGTYGGTQTADWGNERALDTYTFIPGEEKSVTVNVTIREAELKVTSLTKSAGPATVTSGDTFTFTTQIANDGEDNTTGTKAASFWFYVPKGVVINPNSVTFVGAGSAALNVSSPATFDANTGIYKVKVDLPKNGSGTFTIPATVGYLSASTINAYATIMRPQDITDPNATNETTVSPLDPWEEATGTAYTPIEGNNFTPTSVQLAKIGNGTGGTTNNIKALNLPYFFTICVGSNSPLPLAQSGVGNTTWVSSSSSIASINSPTADGIIPTLIGVAPGNITITRTKGTSIVFSIKVVEGVTTPVVGLITQPTDAVPTGSVAFSGLPSTGTWTLTSSKGATKTGTGTTTTFTGLAQGTHTFTVTNSGGCVSTATTPGTVLNSSPVAVADVNSTNEDVTLTVGDGLAGDILLNDTDADGNNTISVSKYTIAGIGTDQLINSVVTLPNGAGTINIQANGSYVYIPGLNFNGAVPVITYTITDPTGLTASSTLTLTVNPINDAPVANPDVNSTNKNVTLTVADGAAGDVLLNDTDVDAATTLVVTKFTVPGLGSDQLLNSTITIPGGSGTINMQANGSYVFTPAVEFFGAVPVITYFISDGNGGTASSTLTITVNQTNVAPVPVANTNTMLEDGIAISVAAVTTGATGGLLANDTDANGDVLTITGFTVNGVAGPQAVGGTGYAITGVGTIVVNANGSYTFMPLANY
;
A
#
# COMPACT_ATOMS: atom_id res chain seq x y z
N MET A 1 -16.04 10.40 -73.38
CA MET A 1 -15.31 10.40 -72.08
C MET A 1 -16.18 10.76 -70.87
N LYS A 2 -17.15 11.69 -70.96
CA LYS A 2 -18.04 12.02 -69.81
C LYS A 2 -19.11 10.96 -69.46
N HIS A 3 -19.51 10.09 -70.41
CA HIS A 3 -20.53 9.05 -70.16
C HIS A 3 -20.03 7.78 -69.47
N VAL A 4 -18.70 7.55 -69.42
CA VAL A 4 -18.11 6.42 -68.70
C VAL A 4 -17.90 6.78 -67.21
N TYR A 5 -17.58 8.05 -66.92
CA TYR A 5 -17.45 8.56 -65.55
C TYR A 5 -18.79 8.57 -64.78
N ALA A 6 -19.90 8.97 -65.42
CA ALA A 6 -21.20 9.01 -64.75
C ALA A 6 -21.78 7.62 -64.41
N ARG A 7 -21.46 6.60 -65.22
CA ARG A 7 -21.88 5.21 -64.94
C ARG A 7 -21.04 4.53 -63.84
N ILE A 8 -19.77 4.90 -63.71
CA ILE A 8 -18.91 4.42 -62.62
C ILE A 8 -19.28 5.11 -61.29
N VAL A 9 -19.65 6.40 -61.31
CA VAL A 9 -20.04 7.15 -60.10
C VAL A 9 -21.44 6.77 -59.59
N CYS A 10 -22.41 6.47 -60.46
CA CYS A 10 -23.71 5.94 -60.00
C CYS A 10 -23.65 4.49 -59.50
N LEU A 11 -22.71 3.67 -60.00
CA LEU A 11 -22.47 2.33 -59.44
C LEU A 11 -21.75 2.42 -58.07
N PHE A 12 -20.96 3.47 -57.84
CA PHE A 12 -20.28 3.74 -56.55
C PHE A 12 -21.23 4.33 -55.48
N LEU A 13 -22.24 5.10 -55.89
CA LEU A 13 -23.22 5.72 -54.99
C LEU A 13 -24.40 4.79 -54.61
N ILE A 14 -24.73 3.78 -55.43
CA ILE A 14 -25.76 2.78 -55.08
C ILE A 14 -25.20 1.66 -54.19
N VAL A 15 -23.87 1.47 -54.16
CA VAL A 15 -23.22 0.49 -53.25
C VAL A 15 -22.98 1.07 -51.85
N THR A 16 -23.04 2.39 -51.66
CA THR A 16 -22.76 3.05 -50.37
C THR A 16 -24.01 3.45 -49.57
N SER A 17 -25.22 3.26 -50.10
CA SER A 17 -26.49 3.48 -49.37
C SER A 17 -27.20 2.17 -48.94
N LEU A 18 -26.52 1.03 -49.08
CA LEU A 18 -26.91 -0.29 -48.54
C LEU A 18 -25.83 -0.84 -47.59
N VAL A 19 -25.11 0.05 -46.90
CA VAL A 19 -24.23 -0.36 -45.79
C VAL A 19 -25.16 -0.64 -44.62
N GLY A 20 -25.56 -1.91 -44.48
CA GLY A 20 -26.31 -2.36 -43.31
C GLY A 20 -25.59 -1.93 -42.03
N GLN A 21 -26.33 -1.58 -40.98
CA GLN A 21 -25.72 -1.33 -39.68
C GLN A 21 -24.75 -2.47 -39.36
N ASP A 22 -23.46 -2.14 -39.27
CA ASP A 22 -22.43 -3.10 -38.93
C ASP A 22 -22.83 -3.73 -37.59
N ALA A 23 -23.01 -5.05 -37.58
CA ALA A 23 -23.26 -5.75 -36.34
C ALA A 23 -21.94 -5.76 -35.56
N PHE A 24 -21.93 -5.32 -34.31
CA PHE A 24 -20.75 -5.36 -33.44
C PHE A 24 -20.79 -6.62 -32.58
N ALA A 25 -19.65 -7.29 -32.35
CA ALA A 25 -19.59 -8.56 -31.62
C ALA A 25 -18.28 -8.74 -30.83
N GLU A 26 -18.24 -8.30 -29.57
CA GLU A 26 -17.00 -8.35 -28.79
C GLU A 26 -16.64 -9.77 -28.39
N GLY A 27 -15.62 -10.32 -29.05
CA GLY A 27 -15.23 -11.72 -28.92
C GLY A 27 -14.42 -12.20 -30.13
N SER A 28 -14.75 -13.39 -30.63
CA SER A 28 -14.03 -14.06 -31.70
C SER A 28 -14.17 -13.34 -33.04
N LYS A 29 -15.30 -12.68 -33.31
CA LYS A 29 -15.45 -11.84 -34.51
C LYS A 29 -14.35 -10.76 -34.58
N GLU A 30 -14.18 -10.01 -33.50
CA GLU A 30 -13.27 -8.87 -33.40
C GLU A 30 -11.82 -9.36 -33.45
N LEU A 31 -11.53 -10.40 -32.68
CA LEU A 31 -10.21 -11.01 -32.58
C LEU A 31 -9.71 -11.58 -33.91
N PHE A 32 -10.63 -12.02 -34.76
CA PHE A 32 -10.36 -12.68 -36.05
C PHE A 32 -10.87 -11.88 -37.26
N SER A 33 -11.04 -10.57 -37.10
CA SER A 33 -11.56 -9.68 -38.15
C SER A 33 -10.58 -9.46 -39.30
N THR A 34 -9.27 -9.66 -39.07
CA THR A 34 -8.21 -9.54 -40.08
C THR A 34 -7.71 -10.91 -40.54
N ALA A 35 -7.54 -11.09 -41.85
CA ALA A 35 -7.51 -12.41 -42.51
C ALA A 35 -6.17 -13.19 -42.46
N THR A 36 -5.28 -12.94 -41.50
CA THR A 36 -3.94 -13.55 -41.47
C THR A 36 -3.74 -14.55 -40.32
N GLY A 37 -3.07 -15.66 -40.61
CA GLY A 37 -2.68 -16.65 -39.61
C GLY A 37 -3.70 -17.77 -39.41
N GLN A 38 -3.58 -18.45 -38.27
CA GLN A 38 -4.45 -19.54 -37.87
C GLN A 38 -5.45 -19.12 -36.81
N ARG A 39 -6.57 -19.85 -36.80
CA ARG A 39 -7.64 -19.66 -35.83
C ARG A 39 -7.25 -20.31 -34.50
N THR A 40 -7.39 -19.53 -33.43
CA THR A 40 -7.34 -20.05 -32.06
C THR A 40 -8.74 -20.43 -31.58
N VAL A 41 -8.80 -21.37 -30.64
CA VAL A 41 -10.02 -21.74 -29.92
C VAL A 41 -9.95 -21.22 -28.49
N LEU A 42 -11.07 -20.77 -27.95
CA LEU A 42 -11.19 -20.43 -26.53
C LEU A 42 -11.31 -21.72 -25.71
N LEU A 43 -10.44 -21.87 -24.71
CA LEU A 43 -10.42 -23.03 -23.84
C LEU A 43 -11.31 -22.79 -22.62
N SER A 44 -12.30 -23.66 -22.45
CA SER A 44 -13.29 -23.61 -21.38
C SER A 44 -13.17 -24.85 -20.49
N ASN A 45 -12.49 -24.72 -19.36
CA ASN A 45 -12.38 -25.77 -18.34
C ASN A 45 -12.01 -25.18 -16.96
N LYS A 46 -12.55 -25.75 -15.87
CA LYS A 46 -12.15 -25.46 -14.46
C LYS A 46 -11.55 -26.67 -13.72
N GLY A 47 -11.68 -27.89 -14.23
CA GLY A 47 -11.27 -29.12 -13.55
C GLY A 47 -9.81 -29.53 -13.80
N SER A 48 -9.26 -30.36 -12.91
CA SER A 48 -7.92 -30.97 -13.08
C SER A 48 -7.92 -31.95 -14.25
N LEU A 49 -7.01 -31.75 -15.21
CA LEU A 49 -6.93 -32.52 -16.46
C LEU A 49 -6.18 -33.85 -16.34
N GLY A 50 -5.68 -34.22 -15.15
CA GLY A 50 -5.05 -35.52 -14.89
C GLY A 50 -3.79 -35.83 -15.71
N LEU A 51 -3.27 -34.87 -16.49
CA LEU A 51 -2.04 -34.97 -17.27
C LEU A 51 -1.25 -33.67 -17.10
N ALA A 52 0.06 -33.80 -16.96
CA ALA A 52 1.02 -32.70 -16.86
C ALA A 52 1.19 -31.91 -18.19
N ASP A 53 0.48 -32.28 -19.26
CA ASP A 53 0.91 -32.03 -20.66
C ASP A 53 0.23 -30.85 -21.39
N PHE A 54 -0.44 -29.90 -20.72
CA PHE A 54 -1.18 -28.82 -21.41
C PHE A 54 -0.69 -27.39 -21.16
N GLY A 55 0.38 -27.20 -20.38
CA GLY A 55 1.06 -25.91 -20.20
C GLY A 55 0.29 -24.77 -19.52
N ILE A 56 -1.04 -24.86 -19.42
CA ILE A 56 -1.93 -23.90 -18.74
C ILE A 56 -2.02 -24.23 -17.25
N PRO A 57 -1.59 -23.32 -16.36
CA PRO A 57 -1.62 -23.55 -14.91
C PRO A 57 -3.03 -23.66 -14.34
N GLU A 58 -3.19 -24.42 -13.26
CA GLU A 58 -4.52 -24.69 -12.69
C GLU A 58 -5.23 -23.42 -12.19
N TRP A 59 -4.47 -22.45 -11.69
CA TRP A 59 -4.95 -21.21 -11.06
C TRP A 59 -5.49 -20.15 -12.04
N VAL A 60 -5.33 -20.33 -13.35
CA VAL A 60 -5.92 -19.46 -14.41
C VAL A 60 -7.09 -20.09 -15.15
N ARG A 61 -7.39 -21.37 -14.90
CA ARG A 61 -8.41 -22.11 -15.65
C ARG A 61 -9.81 -21.58 -15.37
N ASN A 62 -10.57 -21.29 -16.42
CA ASN A 62 -11.95 -20.80 -16.33
C ASN A 62 -12.84 -21.31 -17.49
N TYR A 63 -14.14 -21.02 -17.44
CA TYR A 63 -15.08 -21.35 -18.53
C TYR A 63 -15.14 -20.24 -19.58
N GLY A 64 -13.99 -19.81 -20.09
CA GLY A 64 -13.91 -18.73 -21.07
C GLY A 64 -14.59 -17.44 -20.57
N THR A 65 -14.24 -17.00 -19.36
CA THR A 65 -14.98 -15.95 -18.64
C THR A 65 -14.74 -14.56 -19.22
N HIS A 66 -15.85 -13.85 -19.50
CA HIS A 66 -15.90 -12.48 -19.97
C HIS A 66 -16.76 -11.64 -19.04
N TYR A 67 -16.61 -10.32 -19.13
CA TYR A 67 -17.34 -9.36 -18.31
C TYR A 67 -17.94 -8.29 -19.21
N ALA A 68 -19.24 -8.02 -19.06
CA ALA A 68 -19.95 -7.01 -19.84
C ALA A 68 -20.57 -5.96 -18.91
N PHE A 69 -20.26 -4.69 -19.16
CA PHE A 69 -20.97 -3.58 -18.52
C PHE A 69 -22.29 -3.31 -19.23
N ALA A 70 -23.41 -3.38 -18.51
CA ALA A 70 -24.73 -3.06 -19.03
C ALA A 70 -25.49 -2.18 -18.04
N ILE A 71 -26.26 -1.25 -18.58
CA ILE A 71 -27.22 -0.42 -17.85
C ILE A 71 -28.55 -1.17 -17.79
N GLN A 72 -29.31 -0.97 -16.72
CA GLN A 72 -30.64 -1.55 -16.58
C GLN A 72 -31.49 -1.35 -17.86
N ASN A 73 -32.14 -2.42 -18.30
CA ASN A 73 -32.94 -2.54 -19.53
C ASN A 73 -32.15 -2.58 -20.85
N GLU A 74 -30.82 -2.45 -20.84
CA GLU A 74 -30.03 -2.80 -22.01
C GLU A 74 -30.02 -4.33 -22.23
N ILE A 75 -29.68 -4.72 -23.45
CA ILE A 75 -29.64 -6.12 -23.84
C ILE A 75 -28.19 -6.57 -24.00
N ILE A 76 -27.84 -7.64 -23.28
CA ILE A 76 -26.61 -8.40 -23.45
C ILE A 76 -26.91 -9.53 -24.44
N ALA A 77 -26.45 -9.38 -25.66
CA ALA A 77 -26.54 -10.37 -26.71
C ALA A 77 -25.33 -11.32 -26.63
N VAL A 78 -25.58 -12.61 -26.44
CA VAL A 78 -24.52 -13.63 -26.31
C VAL A 78 -24.70 -14.75 -27.30
N ALA A 79 -23.60 -15.26 -27.85
CA ALA A 79 -23.63 -16.45 -28.69
C ALA A 79 -22.31 -17.23 -28.59
N SER A 80 -22.38 -18.54 -28.82
CA SER A 80 -21.22 -19.41 -28.87
C SER A 80 -21.43 -20.53 -29.89
N SER A 81 -20.35 -20.96 -30.53
CA SER A 81 -20.34 -22.15 -31.38
C SER A 81 -20.65 -23.43 -30.62
N ALA A 82 -20.42 -23.47 -29.30
CA ALA A 82 -20.71 -24.61 -28.46
C ALA A 82 -22.21 -24.82 -28.18
N MET A 83 -23.07 -23.85 -28.48
CA MET A 83 -24.53 -23.96 -28.25
C MET A 83 -25.19 -24.87 -29.29
N SER A 84 -25.84 -25.95 -28.85
CA SER A 84 -26.55 -26.92 -29.70
C SER A 84 -27.84 -27.39 -29.02
N ASN A 85 -28.83 -27.86 -29.80
CA ASN A 85 -30.04 -28.52 -29.27
C ASN A 85 -29.82 -29.99 -28.90
N THR A 86 -28.67 -30.58 -29.27
CA THR A 86 -28.39 -32.01 -29.09
C THR A 86 -27.21 -32.28 -28.15
N ALA A 87 -26.51 -31.27 -27.65
CA ALA A 87 -25.27 -31.41 -26.86
C ALA A 87 -25.16 -30.41 -25.70
N ILE A 88 -24.42 -30.79 -24.66
CA ILE A 88 -24.39 -30.18 -23.30
C ILE A 88 -23.42 -28.97 -23.22
N GLY A 89 -23.52 -28.02 -24.15
CA GLY A 89 -22.85 -26.71 -24.04
C GLY A 89 -23.76 -25.71 -23.31
N SER A 90 -23.21 -24.69 -22.66
CA SER A 90 -24.04 -23.67 -22.01
C SER A 90 -23.39 -22.30 -21.94
N ILE A 91 -24.20 -21.25 -21.98
CA ILE A 91 -23.79 -19.88 -21.64
C ILE A 91 -24.33 -19.57 -20.25
N ILE A 92 -23.49 -19.11 -19.34
CA ILE A 92 -23.86 -18.76 -17.96
C ILE A 92 -23.68 -17.26 -17.80
N ILE A 93 -24.72 -16.56 -17.39
CA ILE A 93 -24.70 -15.12 -17.10
C ILE A 93 -24.94 -14.94 -15.61
N THR A 94 -24.01 -14.31 -14.90
CA THR A 94 -24.17 -13.93 -13.48
C THR A 94 -24.33 -12.42 -13.40
N SER A 95 -25.43 -11.96 -12.82
CA SER A 95 -25.70 -10.52 -12.64
C SER A 95 -24.78 -9.89 -11.59
N PRO A 96 -24.66 -8.55 -11.54
CA PRO A 96 -23.96 -7.83 -10.47
C PRO A 96 -24.39 -8.25 -9.06
N SER A 97 -25.68 -8.54 -8.85
CA SER A 97 -26.24 -9.02 -7.59
C SER A 97 -26.03 -10.52 -7.34
N GLY A 98 -25.36 -11.24 -8.24
CA GLY A 98 -25.10 -12.68 -8.14
C GLY A 98 -26.21 -13.59 -8.67
N VAL A 99 -27.20 -13.07 -9.40
CA VAL A 99 -28.25 -13.91 -10.01
C VAL A 99 -27.68 -14.66 -11.21
N VAL A 100 -27.68 -15.98 -11.14
CA VAL A 100 -27.14 -16.86 -12.20
C VAL A 100 -28.25 -17.30 -13.17
N THR A 101 -28.04 -17.08 -14.46
CA THR A 101 -28.89 -17.56 -15.55
C THR A 101 -28.08 -18.48 -16.47
N THR A 102 -28.49 -19.74 -16.58
CA THR A 102 -27.82 -20.74 -17.41
C THR A 102 -28.66 -21.07 -18.65
N ILE A 103 -28.09 -20.85 -19.82
CA ILE A 103 -28.71 -21.10 -21.13
C ILE A 103 -28.17 -22.42 -21.67
N THR A 104 -29.01 -23.44 -21.79
CA THR A 104 -28.63 -24.82 -22.18
C THR A 104 -29.22 -25.29 -23.51
N THR A 105 -30.10 -24.49 -24.13
CA THR A 105 -30.70 -24.80 -25.44
C THR A 105 -30.59 -23.60 -26.37
N ASN A 106 -30.59 -23.82 -27.68
CA ASN A 106 -30.47 -22.75 -28.67
C ASN A 106 -31.80 -22.39 -29.36
N SER A 107 -32.92 -22.95 -28.89
CA SER A 107 -34.28 -22.67 -29.41
C SER A 107 -34.61 -21.17 -29.47
N ASN A 108 -34.03 -20.38 -28.55
CA ASN A 108 -34.18 -18.94 -28.47
C ASN A 108 -32.98 -18.14 -29.02
N GLY A 109 -32.08 -18.76 -29.79
CA GLY A 109 -30.83 -18.16 -30.26
C GLY A 109 -29.62 -18.55 -29.40
N GLY A 110 -28.47 -17.94 -29.69
CA GLY A 110 -27.22 -18.15 -28.96
C GLY A 110 -26.20 -19.05 -29.65
N THR A 111 -26.47 -19.54 -30.87
CA THR A 111 -25.53 -20.34 -31.65
C THR A 111 -24.85 -19.52 -32.74
N ILE A 112 -23.53 -19.58 -32.77
CA ILE A 112 -22.72 -19.17 -33.94
C ILE A 112 -22.47 -20.46 -34.75
N ALA A 113 -23.00 -20.55 -35.96
CA ALA A 113 -23.04 -21.84 -36.67
C ALA A 113 -21.79 -22.14 -37.49
N ASN A 114 -21.13 -21.11 -38.02
CA ASN A 114 -20.02 -21.22 -38.97
C ASN A 114 -19.28 -19.88 -39.07
N ARG A 115 -18.21 -19.83 -39.88
CA ARG A 115 -17.38 -18.63 -40.06
C ARG A 115 -18.15 -17.50 -40.71
N THR A 116 -18.97 -17.81 -41.72
CA THR A 116 -19.84 -16.82 -42.38
C THR A 116 -20.71 -16.07 -41.36
N ALA A 117 -21.28 -16.79 -40.39
CA ALA A 117 -22.13 -16.21 -39.36
C ALA A 117 -21.36 -15.38 -38.35
N GLU A 118 -20.24 -15.91 -37.84
CA GLU A 118 -19.32 -15.18 -36.96
C GLU A 118 -18.90 -13.83 -37.57
N PHE A 119 -18.45 -13.84 -38.83
CA PHE A 119 -17.99 -12.63 -39.51
C PHE A 119 -19.12 -11.61 -39.71
N ALA A 120 -20.33 -12.07 -40.04
CA ALA A 120 -21.50 -11.20 -40.18
C ALA A 120 -21.96 -10.60 -38.84
N GLY A 121 -21.74 -11.29 -37.72
CA GLY A 121 -22.09 -10.85 -36.37
C GLY A 121 -23.58 -11.06 -36.01
N PRO A 122 -24.01 -10.55 -34.85
CA PRO A 122 -25.36 -10.76 -34.32
C PRO A 122 -26.41 -9.93 -35.08
N ARG A 123 -27.60 -10.50 -35.26
CA ARG A 123 -28.79 -9.73 -35.69
C ARG A 123 -29.53 -9.12 -34.50
N THR A 124 -30.18 -7.98 -34.71
CA THR A 124 -31.06 -7.36 -33.71
C THR A 124 -32.38 -8.12 -33.55
N THR A 125 -33.01 -8.05 -32.38
CA THR A 125 -34.32 -8.68 -32.14
C THR A 125 -35.36 -8.16 -33.14
N GLY A 126 -36.11 -9.05 -33.76
CA GLY A 126 -37.18 -8.70 -34.71
C GLY A 126 -36.71 -8.40 -36.14
N ALA A 127 -35.40 -8.34 -36.40
CA ALA A 127 -34.89 -8.29 -37.76
C ALA A 127 -35.27 -9.55 -38.54
N THR A 128 -35.66 -9.39 -39.81
CA THR A 128 -35.85 -10.52 -40.74
C THR A 128 -34.58 -11.35 -40.81
N ALA A 129 -34.71 -12.65 -41.07
CA ALA A 129 -33.56 -13.54 -41.22
C ALA A 129 -32.65 -13.05 -42.36
N ASP A 130 -31.63 -12.28 -42.01
CA ASP A 130 -30.50 -11.98 -42.87
C ASP A 130 -29.64 -13.25 -42.92
N GLY A 131 -29.59 -13.89 -44.08
CA GLY A 131 -29.08 -15.26 -44.26
C GLY A 131 -27.65 -15.49 -43.79
N SER A 132 -26.91 -14.43 -43.47
CA SER A 132 -25.56 -14.49 -42.94
C SER A 132 -25.43 -14.11 -41.46
N LYS A 133 -26.34 -13.36 -40.82
CA LYS A 133 -26.19 -12.96 -39.40
C LYS A 133 -26.75 -14.00 -38.43
N TYR A 134 -26.03 -14.31 -37.34
CA TYR A 134 -26.54 -15.24 -36.33
C TYR A 134 -27.59 -14.61 -35.41
N ARG A 135 -28.45 -15.45 -34.83
CA ARG A 135 -29.39 -15.04 -33.79
C ARG A 135 -28.72 -15.15 -32.42
N PRO A 136 -28.38 -14.06 -31.72
CA PRO A 136 -27.89 -14.14 -30.35
C PRO A 136 -28.99 -14.58 -29.39
N TYR A 137 -28.61 -15.01 -28.19
CA TYR A 137 -29.52 -15.04 -27.05
C TYR A 137 -29.51 -13.64 -26.43
N ASP A 138 -30.68 -13.01 -26.38
CA ASP A 138 -30.86 -11.67 -25.82
C ASP A 138 -31.20 -11.76 -24.33
N TYR A 139 -30.27 -11.35 -23.47
CA TYR A 139 -30.50 -11.23 -22.03
C TYR A 139 -30.76 -9.77 -21.67
N THR A 140 -31.91 -9.46 -21.08
CA THR A 140 -32.21 -8.09 -20.62
C THR A 140 -31.59 -7.85 -19.25
N ALA A 141 -30.74 -6.83 -19.13
CA ALA A 141 -30.10 -6.47 -17.88
C ALA A 141 -31.13 -5.96 -16.86
N GLY A 142 -31.31 -6.69 -15.76
CA GLY A 142 -32.25 -6.32 -14.69
C GLY A 142 -31.75 -5.19 -13.78
N GLU A 143 -30.45 -4.91 -13.81
CA GLU A 143 -29.75 -3.92 -12.98
C GLU A 143 -28.54 -3.36 -13.76
N THR A 144 -28.06 -2.19 -13.34
CA THR A 144 -26.83 -1.60 -13.91
C THR A 144 -25.60 -2.18 -13.22
N GLY A 145 -24.63 -2.65 -14.00
CA GLY A 145 -23.35 -3.13 -13.48
C GLY A 145 -22.62 -4.06 -14.44
N ILE A 146 -21.66 -4.81 -13.91
CA ILE A 146 -20.85 -5.77 -14.64
C ILE A 146 -21.44 -7.16 -14.49
N PHE A 147 -21.87 -7.73 -15.61
CA PHE A 147 -22.33 -9.10 -15.71
C PHE A 147 -21.14 -10.00 -16.06
N LYS A 148 -21.02 -11.14 -15.37
CA LYS A 148 -20.03 -12.19 -15.69
C LYS A 148 -20.66 -13.17 -16.68
N ILE A 149 -20.02 -13.41 -17.82
CA ILE A 149 -20.47 -14.29 -18.89
C ILE A 149 -19.46 -15.43 -19.02
N GLU A 150 -19.91 -16.67 -18.89
CA GLU A 150 -19.07 -17.86 -19.03
C GLU A 150 -19.60 -18.72 -20.19
N PHE A 151 -18.68 -19.13 -21.06
CA PHE A 151 -18.94 -19.99 -22.20
C PHE A 151 -18.45 -21.40 -21.88
N LYS A 152 -19.38 -22.29 -21.53
CA LYS A 152 -19.06 -23.68 -21.21
C LYS A 152 -19.10 -24.55 -22.46
N ALA A 153 -17.97 -25.13 -22.80
CA ALA A 153 -17.85 -26.10 -23.89
C ALA A 153 -18.67 -27.37 -23.64
N GLN A 154 -19.10 -28.02 -24.73
CA GLN A 154 -19.86 -29.27 -24.69
C GLN A 154 -19.04 -30.39 -24.04
N GLY A 155 -19.54 -30.97 -22.94
CA GLY A 155 -18.91 -32.12 -22.29
C GLY A 155 -17.89 -31.83 -21.19
N SER A 156 -17.74 -30.60 -20.72
CA SER A 156 -16.79 -30.23 -19.64
C SER A 156 -17.13 -30.78 -18.23
N GLY A 157 -17.84 -31.91 -18.12
CA GLY A 157 -18.17 -32.60 -16.88
C GLY A 157 -17.21 -33.75 -16.56
N THR A 158 -16.29 -33.54 -15.61
CA THR A 158 -15.60 -34.58 -14.82
C THR A 158 -14.82 -35.71 -15.54
N ALA A 159 -14.56 -35.62 -16.84
CA ALA A 159 -13.93 -36.71 -17.59
C ALA A 159 -12.41 -36.85 -17.28
N THR A 160 -12.02 -38.01 -16.75
CA THR A 160 -10.65 -38.45 -16.44
C THR A 160 -9.83 -38.91 -17.67
N ARG A 161 -10.17 -38.44 -18.88
CA ARG A 161 -9.41 -38.77 -20.11
C ARG A 161 -9.07 -37.49 -20.87
N SER A 162 -7.78 -37.40 -21.22
CA SER A 162 -7.12 -36.44 -22.11
C SER A 162 -8.07 -35.71 -23.08
N PRO A 163 -8.08 -34.36 -23.10
CA PRO A 163 -8.55 -33.59 -24.24
C PRO A 163 -7.85 -34.14 -25.49
N GLN A 164 -8.62 -34.81 -26.33
CA GLN A 164 -8.09 -35.50 -27.48
C GLN A 164 -7.49 -34.45 -28.43
N THR A 165 -6.34 -34.74 -29.03
CA THR A 165 -5.60 -33.99 -30.07
C THR A 165 -6.41 -33.68 -31.35
N THR A 166 -7.73 -33.79 -31.31
CA THR A 166 -8.68 -33.67 -32.41
C THR A 166 -9.50 -32.37 -32.37
N VAL A 167 -9.29 -31.49 -31.39
CA VAL A 167 -10.05 -30.22 -31.27
C VAL A 167 -9.41 -29.06 -32.05
N LEU A 168 -8.10 -29.13 -32.33
CA LEU A 168 -7.38 -28.10 -33.07
C LEU A 168 -7.36 -28.46 -34.56
N GLY A 169 -8.35 -27.98 -35.32
CA GLY A 169 -8.37 -28.09 -36.78
C GLY A 169 -7.39 -27.08 -37.39
N ASN A 170 -6.68 -27.47 -38.45
CA ASN A 170 -5.65 -26.66 -39.12
C ASN A 170 -6.24 -25.52 -39.99
N GLU A 171 -7.31 -24.89 -39.51
CA GLU A 171 -8.08 -23.91 -40.27
C GLU A 171 -7.41 -22.54 -40.23
N SER A 172 -7.34 -21.88 -41.39
CA SER A 172 -6.95 -20.46 -41.46
C SER A 172 -7.96 -19.61 -40.68
N VAL A 173 -7.53 -18.46 -40.16
CA VAL A 173 -8.44 -17.49 -39.52
C VAL A 173 -9.62 -17.08 -40.42
N SER A 174 -9.40 -17.10 -41.74
CA SER A 174 -10.40 -16.82 -42.78
C SER A 174 -11.19 -18.04 -43.25
N GLY A 175 -10.75 -19.25 -42.89
CA GLY A 175 -11.37 -20.51 -43.28
C GLY A 175 -12.65 -20.80 -42.50
N GLU A 176 -13.49 -21.65 -43.10
CA GLU A 176 -14.65 -22.22 -42.39
C GLU A 176 -14.18 -23.14 -41.26
N TRP A 177 -14.96 -23.19 -40.20
CA TRP A 177 -14.68 -24.03 -39.04
C TRP A 177 -15.90 -24.86 -38.66
N THR A 178 -15.67 -25.96 -37.95
CA THR A 178 -16.74 -26.83 -37.43
C THR A 178 -16.58 -26.99 -35.93
N GLN A 179 -17.61 -26.65 -35.16
CA GLN A 179 -17.62 -26.97 -33.73
C GLN A 179 -17.56 -28.49 -33.55
N VAL A 180 -16.51 -28.96 -32.89
CA VAL A 180 -16.40 -30.36 -32.49
C VAL A 180 -17.38 -30.61 -31.34
N ASN A 181 -18.26 -31.59 -31.49
CA ASN A 181 -19.26 -31.95 -30.49
C ASN A 181 -18.88 -33.28 -29.82
N GLY A 182 -18.88 -33.37 -28.49
CA GLY A 182 -18.51 -34.59 -27.76
C GLY A 182 -18.45 -34.41 -26.23
N THR A 183 -18.33 -35.51 -25.47
CA THR A 183 -18.35 -35.48 -23.99
C THR A 183 -17.04 -35.02 -23.34
N ASN A 184 -15.97 -34.75 -24.09
CA ASN A 184 -14.65 -34.37 -23.55
C ASN A 184 -14.05 -33.13 -24.26
N ASN A 185 -14.87 -32.29 -24.89
CA ASN A 185 -14.37 -31.12 -25.61
C ASN A 185 -14.31 -29.88 -24.70
N THR A 186 -13.16 -29.20 -24.68
CA THR A 186 -12.93 -27.94 -23.96
C THR A 186 -12.80 -26.73 -24.88
N GLY A 187 -12.71 -26.92 -26.20
CA GLY A 187 -12.48 -25.85 -27.17
C GLY A 187 -13.77 -25.26 -27.77
N ILE A 188 -13.82 -23.93 -27.83
CA ILE A 188 -14.89 -23.13 -28.42
C ILE A 188 -14.32 -22.34 -29.61
N TRP A 189 -14.90 -22.57 -30.78
CA TRP A 189 -14.41 -22.01 -32.05
C TRP A 189 -14.86 -20.57 -32.33
N ALA A 190 -16.02 -20.19 -31.80
CA ALA A 190 -16.51 -18.82 -31.83
C ALA A 190 -17.32 -18.50 -30.57
N TRP A 191 -17.17 -17.28 -30.07
CA TRP A 191 -17.85 -16.75 -28.90
C TRP A 191 -17.95 -15.25 -29.06
N ASP A 192 -19.13 -14.68 -28.85
CA ASP A 192 -19.33 -13.24 -28.95
C ASP A 192 -20.24 -12.78 -27.81
N VAL A 193 -19.92 -11.62 -27.23
CA VAL A 193 -20.76 -10.86 -26.30
C VAL A 193 -20.95 -9.46 -26.86
N SER A 194 -22.14 -8.90 -26.75
CA SER A 194 -22.41 -7.54 -27.21
C SER A 194 -23.45 -6.88 -26.35
N VAL A 195 -23.33 -5.57 -26.16
CA VAL A 195 -24.33 -4.78 -25.42
C VAL A 195 -25.05 -3.86 -26.40
N ARG A 196 -26.36 -3.68 -26.22
CA ARG A 196 -27.14 -2.72 -27.01
C ARG A 196 -28.27 -2.09 -26.21
N SER A 197 -28.62 -0.88 -26.60
CA SER A 197 -29.83 -0.19 -26.15
C SER A 197 -30.82 -0.12 -27.31
N GLY A 198 -31.98 -0.78 -27.16
CA GLY A 198 -32.89 -1.00 -28.30
C GLY A 198 -32.16 -1.71 -29.44
N THR A 199 -32.11 -1.12 -30.63
CA THR A 199 -31.39 -1.66 -31.79
C THR A 199 -29.94 -1.18 -31.91
N THR A 200 -29.48 -0.29 -31.04
CA THR A 200 -28.18 0.39 -31.16
C THR A 200 -27.10 -0.32 -30.34
N TRP A 201 -26.07 -0.85 -31.01
CA TRP A 201 -24.93 -1.51 -30.39
C TRP A 201 -24.03 -0.52 -29.61
N LYS A 202 -23.43 -1.03 -28.51
CA LYS A 202 -22.54 -0.32 -27.58
C LYS A 202 -21.18 -1.05 -27.53
N PRO A 203 -20.28 -0.84 -28.51
CA PRO A 203 -18.97 -1.48 -28.52
C PRO A 203 -18.09 -0.95 -27.37
N GLY A 204 -17.06 -1.70 -26.97
CA GLY A 204 -16.10 -1.27 -25.95
C GLY A 204 -16.57 -1.50 -24.52
N ARG A 205 -17.54 -2.38 -24.29
CA ARG A 205 -18.10 -2.67 -22.96
C ARG A 205 -17.83 -4.07 -22.45
N VAL A 206 -17.24 -4.91 -23.28
CA VAL A 206 -16.84 -6.28 -22.95
C VAL A 206 -15.34 -6.37 -22.77
N TYR A 207 -14.92 -6.92 -21.64
CA TYR A 207 -13.52 -7.19 -21.35
C TYR A 207 -13.31 -8.60 -20.79
N ALA A 208 -12.09 -9.09 -20.89
CA ALA A 208 -11.59 -10.28 -20.21
C ALA A 208 -10.47 -9.90 -19.24
N LYS A 209 -10.30 -10.72 -18.18
CA LYS A 209 -9.15 -10.63 -17.27
C LYS A 209 -8.02 -11.60 -17.65
N VAL A 210 -8.39 -12.73 -18.23
CA VAL A 210 -7.48 -13.77 -18.70
C VAL A 210 -8.10 -14.49 -19.88
N LEU A 211 -7.29 -14.82 -20.88
CA LEU A 211 -7.68 -15.58 -22.07
C LEU A 211 -6.84 -16.85 -22.14
N ASN A 212 -7.52 -17.99 -22.01
CA ASN A 212 -6.94 -19.32 -22.19
C ASN A 212 -7.26 -19.80 -23.60
N MET A 213 -6.23 -19.99 -24.43
CA MET A 213 -6.41 -20.20 -25.88
C MET A 213 -5.63 -21.43 -26.33
N GLY A 214 -6.14 -22.10 -27.36
CA GLY A 214 -5.45 -23.19 -28.05
C GLY A 214 -5.26 -22.86 -29.53
N LEU A 215 -4.08 -23.18 -30.08
CA LEU A 215 -3.74 -22.98 -31.49
C LEU A 215 -3.22 -24.31 -32.06
N PRO A 216 -3.67 -24.74 -33.23
CA PRO A 216 -3.08 -25.90 -33.91
C PRO A 216 -1.58 -25.69 -34.06
N PHE A 217 -0.78 -26.61 -33.51
CA PHE A 217 0.66 -26.43 -33.55
C PHE A 217 1.15 -26.51 -35.00
N GLY A 218 1.94 -25.52 -35.40
CA GLY A 218 2.79 -25.59 -36.57
C GLY A 218 3.89 -24.54 -36.49
N THR A 219 4.83 -24.58 -37.42
CA THR A 219 6.07 -23.82 -37.28
C THR A 219 6.19 -22.69 -38.30
N THR A 220 5.24 -22.53 -39.23
CA THR A 220 5.33 -21.51 -40.29
C THR A 220 4.57 -20.24 -39.91
N SER A 221 4.87 -19.13 -40.58
CA SER A 221 4.15 -17.85 -40.38
C SER A 221 2.64 -17.93 -40.60
N ALA A 222 2.17 -18.94 -41.35
CA ALA A 222 0.75 -19.19 -41.54
C ALA A 222 0.05 -19.70 -40.27
N HIS A 223 0.80 -20.26 -39.31
CA HIS A 223 0.29 -20.78 -38.04
C HIS A 223 0.29 -19.73 -36.93
N GLY A 224 0.73 -18.49 -37.19
CA GLY A 224 0.76 -17.45 -36.17
C GLY A 224 -0.63 -16.98 -35.74
N TYR A 225 -0.77 -16.63 -34.47
CA TYR A 225 -1.90 -15.93 -33.87
C TYR A 225 -1.70 -14.41 -33.99
N HIS A 226 -2.68 -13.71 -34.56
CA HIS A 226 -2.61 -12.28 -34.87
C HIS A 226 -3.70 -11.44 -34.15
N GLY A 227 -4.31 -11.98 -33.10
CA GLY A 227 -5.34 -11.25 -32.35
C GLY A 227 -4.83 -9.92 -31.80
N THR A 228 -5.71 -8.91 -31.81
CA THR A 228 -5.44 -7.58 -31.26
C THR A 228 -6.48 -7.25 -30.20
N MET A 229 -6.06 -6.58 -29.13
CA MET A 229 -6.92 -6.12 -28.03
C MET A 229 -6.42 -4.82 -27.42
N TYR A 230 -7.20 -4.24 -26.52
CA TYR A 230 -6.87 -3.03 -25.77
C TYR A 230 -6.67 -3.39 -24.29
N ALA A 231 -5.45 -3.26 -23.80
CA ALA A 231 -5.14 -3.37 -22.38
C ALA A 231 -5.37 -2.00 -21.73
N PHE A 232 -6.34 -1.91 -20.84
CA PHE A 232 -6.68 -0.70 -20.10
C PHE A 232 -6.22 -0.82 -18.65
N THR A 233 -5.36 0.09 -18.21
CA THR A 233 -4.74 0.09 -16.89
C THR A 233 -5.65 0.77 -15.85
N LYS A 234 -5.45 0.44 -14.57
CA LYS A 234 -6.26 0.98 -13.47
C LYS A 234 -6.05 2.48 -13.28
N ASP A 235 -4.90 3.00 -13.65
CA ASP A 235 -4.55 4.43 -13.62
C ASP A 235 -4.92 5.16 -14.92
N GLY A 236 -5.74 4.55 -15.78
CA GLY A 236 -6.47 5.24 -16.86
C GLY A 236 -5.80 5.28 -18.22
N TYR A 237 -4.69 4.57 -18.41
CA TYR A 237 -4.01 4.48 -19.71
C TYR A 237 -4.48 3.26 -20.49
N ALA A 238 -4.43 3.33 -21.82
CA ALA A 238 -4.72 2.18 -22.66
C ALA A 238 -3.61 1.93 -23.69
N TYR A 239 -3.40 0.64 -23.96
CA TYR A 239 -2.43 0.14 -24.90
C TYR A 239 -3.11 -0.79 -25.89
N GLN A 240 -2.91 -0.56 -27.18
CA GLN A 240 -3.29 -1.53 -28.21
C GLN A 240 -2.20 -2.61 -28.28
N VAL A 241 -2.58 -3.87 -28.06
CA VAL A 241 -1.68 -5.02 -27.97
C VAL A 241 -2.01 -5.99 -29.10
N GLY A 242 -1.03 -6.29 -29.95
CA GLY A 242 -1.12 -7.24 -31.05
C GLY A 242 -0.14 -8.40 -30.88
N ALA A 243 -0.64 -9.63 -30.96
CA ALA A 243 0.17 -10.85 -30.87
C ALA A 243 1.10 -11.06 -32.08
N ASN A 244 0.83 -10.39 -33.20
CA ASN A 244 1.73 -10.28 -34.36
C ASN A 244 2.31 -11.62 -34.89
N GLY A 245 1.55 -12.71 -34.79
CA GLY A 245 1.95 -14.01 -35.32
C GLY A 245 2.74 -14.89 -34.36
N GLN A 246 2.57 -14.69 -33.06
CA GLN A 246 3.00 -15.63 -32.02
C GLN A 246 2.42 -17.03 -32.25
N ILE A 247 3.19 -18.06 -31.92
CA ILE A 247 2.77 -19.44 -32.03
C ILE A 247 2.92 -20.06 -30.64
N GLY A 248 1.84 -20.62 -30.14
CA GLY A 248 1.93 -21.61 -29.08
C GLY A 248 0.76 -22.56 -29.03
N GLY A 249 0.99 -23.83 -28.70
CA GLY A 249 -0.02 -24.89 -28.78
C GLY A 249 -1.19 -24.64 -27.84
N TYR A 250 -0.89 -24.29 -26.59
CA TYR A 250 -1.84 -23.86 -25.57
C TYR A 250 -1.21 -22.70 -24.84
N PHE A 251 -1.90 -21.59 -24.70
CA PHE A 251 -1.31 -20.42 -24.06
C PHE A 251 -2.32 -19.66 -23.22
N THR A 252 -1.77 -18.92 -22.25
CA THR A 252 -2.54 -18.02 -21.40
C THR A 252 -2.03 -16.61 -21.57
N PHE A 253 -2.94 -15.66 -21.79
CA PHE A 253 -2.63 -14.24 -21.85
C PHE A 253 -3.43 -13.47 -20.81
N PHE A 254 -2.77 -12.60 -20.06
CA PHE A 254 -3.39 -11.63 -19.15
C PHE A 254 -2.49 -10.41 -19.00
N VAL A 255 -3.00 -9.37 -18.34
CA VAL A 255 -2.29 -8.11 -18.14
C VAL A 255 -2.40 -7.71 -16.67
N ASN A 256 -1.28 -7.33 -16.06
CA ASN A 256 -1.23 -6.89 -14.66
C ASN A 256 -0.20 -5.75 -14.48
N ASN A 257 -0.09 -5.21 -13.28
CA ASN A 257 0.79 -4.09 -12.98
C ASN A 257 2.22 -4.47 -12.54
N ARG A 258 2.51 -5.77 -12.37
CA ARG A 258 3.76 -6.23 -11.71
C ARG A 258 4.42 -7.45 -12.35
N GLY A 259 3.85 -7.98 -13.42
CA GLY A 259 4.37 -9.16 -14.11
C GLY A 259 4.53 -10.36 -13.19
N PHE A 260 5.68 -11.03 -13.30
CA PHE A 260 6.12 -12.07 -12.37
C PHE A 260 6.80 -11.46 -11.14
N THR A 261 6.64 -12.12 -9.99
CA THR A 261 7.11 -11.63 -8.69
C THR A 261 8.13 -12.57 -8.05
N SER A 262 8.93 -12.08 -7.09
CA SER A 262 9.98 -12.90 -6.46
C SER A 262 9.46 -13.94 -5.46
N GLN A 263 8.18 -13.86 -5.08
CA GLN A 263 7.53 -14.81 -4.17
C GLN A 263 6.15 -15.24 -4.68
N ALA A 264 5.65 -16.36 -4.17
CA ALA A 264 4.40 -16.98 -4.60
C ALA A 264 3.19 -16.04 -4.43
N ASN A 265 2.14 -16.26 -5.24
CA ASN A 265 0.88 -15.53 -5.19
C ASN A 265 1.04 -14.00 -5.31
N GLY A 266 1.92 -13.51 -6.18
CA GLY A 266 2.12 -12.08 -6.41
C GLY A 266 2.83 -11.33 -5.26
N ALA A 267 3.33 -12.05 -4.25
CA ALA A 267 4.10 -11.45 -3.16
C ALA A 267 5.55 -11.13 -3.58
N GLY A 268 6.24 -10.32 -2.79
CA GLY A 268 7.62 -9.90 -3.09
C GLY A 268 7.67 -8.69 -4.03
N VAL A 269 8.77 -8.55 -4.78
CA VAL A 269 9.00 -7.45 -5.75
C VAL A 269 8.78 -7.95 -7.18
N PRO A 270 8.39 -7.08 -8.14
CA PRO A 270 8.36 -7.43 -9.56
C PRO A 270 9.75 -7.87 -10.02
N GLU A 271 9.83 -8.93 -10.81
CA GLU A 271 11.10 -9.44 -11.31
C GLU A 271 11.53 -8.84 -12.65
N TYR A 272 10.60 -8.21 -13.38
CA TYR A 272 10.84 -7.58 -14.70
C TYR A 272 11.51 -8.50 -15.72
N LYS A 273 11.20 -9.80 -15.68
CA LYS A 273 11.86 -10.81 -16.49
C LYS A 273 10.94 -11.96 -16.87
N SER A 274 11.26 -12.60 -17.99
CA SER A 274 10.65 -13.86 -18.43
C SER A 274 11.10 -15.03 -17.56
N VAL A 275 10.32 -16.12 -17.53
CA VAL A 275 10.57 -17.29 -16.66
C VAL A 275 10.60 -18.63 -17.42
N ASN A 276 11.45 -19.55 -16.95
CA ASN A 276 11.75 -20.84 -17.60
C ASN A 276 10.71 -21.96 -17.40
N GLN A 277 9.65 -21.74 -16.62
CA GLN A 277 8.63 -22.75 -16.31
C GLN A 277 7.27 -22.07 -16.10
N THR A 278 6.14 -22.69 -16.49
CA THR A 278 4.78 -22.15 -16.29
C THR A 278 4.04 -22.74 -15.08
N THR A 279 4.47 -23.91 -14.59
CA THR A 279 3.73 -24.68 -13.56
C THR A 279 3.78 -24.08 -12.15
N ASN A 280 4.85 -23.34 -11.81
CA ASN A 280 5.02 -22.67 -10.51
C ASN A 280 5.51 -21.23 -10.70
N VAL A 281 4.82 -20.46 -11.56
CA VAL A 281 5.13 -19.05 -11.74
C VAL A 281 4.62 -18.25 -10.55
N ASN A 282 5.50 -17.43 -10.00
CA ASN A 282 5.15 -16.48 -8.96
C ASN A 282 4.46 -15.29 -9.61
N VAL A 283 3.14 -15.24 -9.50
CA VAL A 283 2.31 -14.16 -10.08
C VAL A 283 0.99 -14.06 -9.32
N TRP A 284 0.42 -12.86 -9.30
CA TRP A 284 -0.95 -12.69 -8.82
C TRP A 284 -1.94 -13.29 -9.82
N SER A 285 -2.83 -14.17 -9.35
CA SER A 285 -3.84 -14.74 -10.25
C SER A 285 -4.79 -13.65 -10.74
N PRO A 286 -5.01 -13.50 -12.06
CA PRO A 286 -5.96 -12.55 -12.62
C PRO A 286 -7.42 -12.90 -12.28
N LEU A 287 -7.67 -14.09 -11.72
CA LEU A 287 -8.99 -14.49 -11.23
C LEU A 287 -9.29 -13.95 -9.82
N ASN A 288 -8.27 -13.57 -9.06
CA ASN A 288 -8.44 -12.98 -7.74
C ASN A 288 -8.95 -11.53 -7.84
N GLY A 289 -9.46 -11.01 -6.72
CA GLY A 289 -9.71 -9.57 -6.57
C GLY A 289 -8.42 -8.77 -6.61
N ASP A 290 -8.47 -7.49 -7.01
CA ASP A 290 -7.31 -6.61 -6.87
C ASP A 290 -7.12 -6.24 -5.39
N ASP A 291 -5.86 -6.06 -4.97
CA ASP A 291 -5.51 -5.50 -3.67
C ASP A 291 -4.76 -4.15 -3.82
N GLY A 292 -4.15 -3.64 -2.74
CA GLY A 292 -3.42 -2.37 -2.77
C GLY A 292 -2.11 -2.39 -3.60
N LEU A 293 -1.58 -3.58 -3.90
CA LEU A 293 -0.32 -3.80 -4.62
C LEU A 293 -0.53 -4.53 -5.95
N ASN A 294 -1.41 -5.52 -5.99
CA ASN A 294 -1.63 -6.42 -7.11
C ASN A 294 -2.92 -6.06 -7.85
N VAL A 295 -2.77 -5.66 -9.11
CA VAL A 295 -3.86 -5.18 -9.96
C VAL A 295 -3.88 -5.97 -11.25
N THR A 296 -5.05 -6.52 -11.59
CA THR A 296 -5.32 -7.16 -12.88
C THR A 296 -5.94 -6.14 -13.83
N HIS A 297 -5.24 -5.80 -14.90
CA HIS A 297 -5.75 -4.86 -15.91
C HIS A 297 -6.81 -5.50 -16.81
N LYS A 298 -7.57 -4.66 -17.51
CA LYS A 298 -8.71 -5.12 -18.31
C LYS A 298 -8.35 -5.21 -19.78
N MET A 299 -8.67 -6.32 -20.42
CA MET A 299 -8.44 -6.53 -21.85
C MET A 299 -9.75 -6.41 -22.62
N PHE A 300 -9.92 -5.34 -23.39
CA PHE A 300 -11.10 -5.09 -24.22
C PHE A 300 -10.87 -5.54 -25.67
N TYR A 301 -11.91 -6.06 -26.32
CA TYR A 301 -11.86 -6.46 -27.74
C TYR A 301 -11.88 -5.24 -28.68
N ASN A 302 -12.71 -4.25 -28.36
CA ASN A 302 -12.73 -2.95 -29.03
C ASN A 302 -12.13 -1.87 -28.13
N LYS A 303 -11.99 -0.66 -28.67
CA LYS A 303 -11.67 0.53 -27.86
C LYS A 303 -12.65 0.63 -26.70
N PRO A 304 -12.18 0.81 -25.44
CA PRO A 304 -13.07 0.99 -24.30
C PRO A 304 -14.09 2.10 -24.56
N SER A 305 -15.36 1.85 -24.19
CA SER A 305 -16.43 2.78 -24.52
C SER A 305 -16.27 4.11 -23.77
N PRO A 306 -16.55 5.25 -24.43
CA PRO A 306 -16.66 6.54 -23.76
C PRO A 306 -17.63 6.54 -22.57
N ASP A 307 -18.68 5.73 -22.63
CA ASP A 307 -19.78 5.68 -21.64
C ASP A 307 -19.60 4.66 -20.49
N LEU A 308 -18.41 4.06 -20.35
CA LEU A 308 -18.05 3.31 -19.14
C LEU A 308 -17.94 4.26 -17.94
N THR A 309 -18.51 3.85 -16.80
CA THR A 309 -18.35 4.56 -15.52
C THR A 309 -16.96 4.32 -14.91
N ALA A 310 -16.53 5.16 -13.95
CA ALA A 310 -15.27 4.95 -13.24
C ALA A 310 -15.26 3.65 -12.43
N THR A 311 -16.35 3.34 -11.76
CA THR A 311 -16.58 2.08 -11.05
C THR A 311 -17.95 1.50 -11.38
N ALA A 312 -18.13 0.20 -11.17
CA ALA A 312 -19.45 -0.43 -11.22
C ALA A 312 -19.55 -1.63 -10.29
N ASN A 313 -20.79 -1.99 -9.95
CA ASN A 313 -21.11 -3.17 -9.19
C ASN A 313 -20.79 -4.44 -9.99
N ILE A 314 -20.25 -5.44 -9.32
CA ILE A 314 -19.90 -6.75 -9.87
C ILE A 314 -20.11 -7.82 -8.81
N TYR A 315 -20.47 -9.02 -9.26
CA TYR A 315 -20.41 -10.22 -8.44
C TYR A 315 -18.96 -10.73 -8.35
N LYS A 316 -18.42 -10.80 -7.13
CA LYS A 316 -17.08 -11.34 -6.85
C LYS A 316 -17.18 -12.83 -6.57
N ASP A 317 -16.55 -13.63 -7.42
CA ASP A 317 -16.48 -15.08 -7.30
C ASP A 317 -15.24 -15.42 -6.46
N ASP A 318 -15.30 -15.26 -5.14
CA ASP A 318 -14.20 -15.62 -4.23
C ASP A 318 -14.12 -17.14 -4.06
N ALA A 319 -13.77 -17.84 -5.14
CA ALA A 319 -13.75 -19.29 -5.17
C ALA A 319 -12.53 -19.93 -4.48
N ASP A 320 -11.69 -19.18 -3.74
CA ASP A 320 -10.62 -19.74 -2.88
C ASP A 320 -10.64 -19.23 -1.42
N ALA A 321 -11.58 -18.35 -1.04
CA ALA A 321 -11.85 -18.06 0.37
C ALA A 321 -13.05 -18.93 0.78
N GLY A 322 -12.77 -20.07 1.43
CA GLY A 322 -13.76 -21.09 1.78
C GLY A 322 -14.86 -20.68 2.77
N THR A 323 -15.62 -19.60 2.54
CA THR A 323 -16.88 -19.31 3.23
C THR A 323 -17.77 -18.26 2.51
N VAL A 324 -18.96 -18.73 2.11
CA VAL A 324 -20.25 -18.02 1.89
C VAL A 324 -20.52 -17.26 0.57
N VAL A 325 -21.67 -17.64 0.02
CA VAL A 325 -22.47 -17.09 -1.08
C VAL A 325 -22.96 -15.67 -0.78
N GLY A 326 -22.71 -14.69 -1.67
CA GLY A 326 -23.35 -13.36 -1.62
C GLY A 326 -22.49 -12.13 -1.89
N ASN A 327 -21.24 -12.27 -2.38
CA ASN A 327 -20.32 -11.14 -2.52
C ASN A 327 -20.64 -10.21 -3.71
N THR A 328 -21.54 -9.25 -3.50
CA THR A 328 -21.67 -8.05 -4.34
C THR A 328 -20.64 -7.02 -3.90
N GLY A 329 -19.93 -6.38 -4.83
CA GLY A 329 -19.08 -5.23 -4.52
C GLY A 329 -18.81 -4.37 -5.74
N THR A 330 -17.95 -3.37 -5.61
CA THR A 330 -17.52 -2.54 -6.74
C THR A 330 -16.15 -2.98 -7.27
N THR A 331 -15.89 -2.66 -8.54
CA THR A 331 -14.57 -2.69 -9.17
C THR A 331 -14.42 -1.49 -10.10
N TRP A 332 -13.18 -1.06 -10.35
CA TRP A 332 -12.87 0.01 -11.31
C TRP A 332 -13.25 -0.42 -12.73
N LEU A 333 -13.52 0.51 -13.64
CA LEU A 333 -13.88 0.25 -15.04
C LEU A 333 -13.16 1.21 -15.99
N LYS A 334 -13.31 2.52 -15.78
CA LYS A 334 -12.72 3.57 -16.61
C LYS A 334 -12.26 4.77 -15.78
N ASN A 335 -11.01 4.72 -15.35
CA ASN A 335 -10.39 5.82 -14.62
C ASN A 335 -9.77 6.84 -15.60
N ALA A 336 -9.67 8.10 -15.18
CA ALA A 336 -8.93 9.10 -15.93
C ALA A 336 -7.42 8.81 -15.86
N PRO A 337 -6.64 9.10 -16.92
CA PRO A 337 -5.18 8.98 -16.87
C PRO A 337 -4.59 9.84 -15.74
N VAL A 338 -3.83 9.23 -14.83
CA VAL A 338 -3.15 9.94 -13.74
C VAL A 338 -1.66 10.06 -14.05
N VAL A 339 -1.14 11.29 -14.11
CA VAL A 339 0.29 11.52 -14.33
C VAL A 339 1.06 11.21 -13.03
N PRO A 340 2.16 10.42 -13.08
CA PRO A 340 2.98 10.14 -11.91
C PRO A 340 3.73 11.38 -11.44
N GLU A 341 3.50 11.77 -10.19
CA GLU A 341 4.09 12.96 -9.59
C GLU A 341 4.71 12.65 -8.23
N VAL A 342 5.96 13.10 -8.07
CA VAL A 342 6.66 13.10 -6.78
C VAL A 342 6.50 14.47 -6.14
N THR A 343 6.03 14.51 -4.89
CA THR A 343 5.98 15.74 -4.08
C THR A 343 6.71 15.58 -2.74
N ASN A 344 7.11 16.70 -2.12
CA ASN A 344 7.82 16.75 -0.83
C ASN A 344 9.00 15.76 -0.68
N PRO A 345 9.90 15.62 -1.67
CA PRO A 345 11.00 14.69 -1.52
C PRO A 345 12.04 15.24 -0.50
N GLN A 346 12.49 14.38 0.40
CA GLN A 346 13.40 14.66 1.50
C GLN A 346 14.50 13.59 1.53
N PHE A 347 15.66 13.97 2.07
CA PHE A 347 16.80 13.08 2.26
C PHE A 347 17.35 13.31 3.66
N VAL A 348 17.23 12.30 4.52
CA VAL A 348 17.51 12.42 5.96
C VAL A 348 18.48 11.32 6.38
N GLY A 349 19.48 11.63 7.20
CA GLY A 349 20.35 10.61 7.79
C GLY A 349 19.55 9.53 8.54
N VAL A 350 20.05 8.29 8.55
CA VAL A 350 19.32 7.16 9.15
C VAL A 350 19.15 7.28 10.67
N GLU A 351 19.96 8.11 11.34
CA GLU A 351 19.83 8.42 12.77
C GLU A 351 19.09 9.75 13.02
N GLU A 352 18.44 10.27 11.97
CA GLU A 352 17.44 11.35 11.94
C GLU A 352 17.85 12.74 12.47
N LEU A 353 19.12 13.17 12.33
CA LEU A 353 19.52 14.52 12.78
C LEU A 353 20.25 15.35 11.72
N GLY A 354 19.53 16.26 11.07
CA GLY A 354 20.09 17.39 10.30
C GLY A 354 20.64 17.03 8.91
N SER A 355 21.65 17.78 8.45
CA SER A 355 22.20 17.76 7.08
C SER A 355 23.46 16.88 6.90
N SER A 356 23.62 15.84 7.70
CA SER A 356 24.77 14.92 7.68
C SER A 356 24.33 13.47 7.48
N VAL A 357 25.17 12.66 6.86
CA VAL A 357 24.94 11.22 6.67
C VAL A 357 26.21 10.46 7.06
N SER A 358 26.04 9.40 7.85
CA SER A 358 27.12 8.46 8.16
C SER A 358 27.26 7.41 7.05
N ASN A 359 28.23 6.51 7.18
CA ASN A 359 28.38 5.36 6.29
C ASN A 359 27.17 4.39 6.37
N LYS A 360 26.26 4.54 7.35
CA LYS A 360 25.02 3.76 7.43
C LYS A 360 24.00 4.16 6.36
N GLY A 361 24.15 5.36 5.80
CA GLY A 361 23.30 5.89 4.75
C GLY A 361 22.17 6.78 5.25
N ALA A 362 21.08 6.81 4.50
CA ALA A 362 20.01 7.81 4.64
C ALA A 362 18.66 7.19 4.33
N ILE A 363 17.58 7.89 4.67
CA ILE A 363 16.22 7.59 4.27
C ILE A 363 15.80 8.66 3.27
N VAL A 364 15.37 8.23 2.09
CA VAL A 364 14.74 9.10 1.08
C VAL A 364 13.24 9.03 1.31
N LYS A 365 12.65 10.15 1.74
CA LYS A 365 11.20 10.26 1.96
C LYS A 365 10.59 11.03 0.80
N PHE A 366 9.42 10.65 0.28
CA PHE A 366 8.72 11.41 -0.76
C PHE A 366 7.25 11.03 -0.79
N ASN A 367 6.39 11.89 -1.34
CA ASN A 367 5.00 11.58 -1.58
C ASN A 367 4.79 11.16 -3.04
N SER A 368 3.93 10.17 -3.28
CA SER A 368 3.55 9.67 -4.61
C SER A 368 2.08 9.96 -4.91
N SER A 369 1.77 10.41 -6.12
CA SER A 369 0.38 10.60 -6.59
C SER A 369 -0.35 9.29 -6.93
N LEU A 370 0.38 8.20 -7.17
CA LEU A 370 -0.18 6.89 -7.50
C LEU A 370 0.66 5.74 -6.94
N ALA A 371 0.05 4.57 -6.78
CA ALA A 371 0.81 3.34 -6.51
C ALA A 371 1.45 2.85 -7.82
N GLY A 372 2.72 2.46 -7.77
CA GLY A 372 3.49 2.10 -8.95
C GLY A 372 4.94 1.84 -8.60
N THR A 373 5.88 2.15 -9.49
CA THR A 373 7.31 1.97 -9.23
C THR A 373 8.01 3.31 -9.05
N TYR A 374 8.92 3.39 -8.09
CA TYR A 374 9.85 4.52 -7.95
C TYR A 374 11.24 4.15 -8.45
N LYS A 375 11.99 5.18 -8.87
CA LYS A 375 13.44 5.16 -9.03
C LYS A 375 14.03 6.31 -8.25
N ILE A 376 14.99 6.00 -7.39
CA ILE A 376 15.81 6.99 -6.70
C ILE A 376 17.23 6.86 -7.23
N LEU A 377 17.76 7.96 -7.79
CA LEU A 377 19.16 8.10 -8.18
C LEU A 377 19.88 8.94 -7.13
N ILE A 378 20.89 8.35 -6.49
CA ILE A 378 21.84 9.02 -5.59
C ILE A 378 23.15 9.14 -6.36
N PRO A 379 23.47 10.32 -6.93
CA PRO A 379 24.67 10.54 -7.70
C PRO A 379 25.90 10.48 -6.80
N VAL A 380 26.88 9.66 -7.17
CA VAL A 380 28.16 9.54 -6.47
C VAL A 380 29.28 9.88 -7.45
N ALA A 381 30.22 10.73 -7.02
CA ALA A 381 31.31 11.18 -7.89
C ALA A 381 32.09 10.01 -8.53
N GLY A 382 32.57 10.20 -9.76
CA GLY A 382 33.30 9.17 -10.51
C GLY A 382 32.43 8.19 -11.32
N GLY A 383 31.10 8.40 -11.39
CA GLY A 383 30.19 7.55 -12.15
C GLY A 383 29.72 6.32 -11.37
N HIS A 384 29.79 6.37 -10.04
CA HIS A 384 29.43 5.27 -9.13
C HIS A 384 28.03 5.44 -8.53
N ASP A 385 27.13 6.06 -9.28
CA ASP A 385 25.77 6.38 -8.83
C ASP A 385 25.06 5.15 -8.25
N ARG A 386 24.29 5.38 -7.19
CA ARG A 386 23.41 4.37 -6.61
C ARG A 386 22.01 4.57 -7.17
N VAL A 387 21.42 3.48 -7.68
CA VAL A 387 20.02 3.46 -8.13
C VAL A 387 19.24 2.53 -7.20
N LEU A 388 18.16 3.03 -6.61
CA LEU A 388 17.20 2.26 -5.83
C LEU A 388 15.89 2.20 -6.61
N ILE A 389 15.34 1.01 -6.76
CA ILE A 389 14.04 0.76 -7.40
C ILE A 389 13.18 -0.04 -6.45
N GLY A 390 11.90 0.31 -6.36
CA GLY A 390 10.95 -0.44 -5.57
C GLY A 390 9.52 0.01 -5.78
N PRO A 391 8.56 -0.69 -5.15
CA PRO A 391 7.16 -0.31 -5.19
C PRO A 391 6.95 0.99 -4.40
N SER A 392 6.12 1.86 -4.94
CA SER A 392 5.58 3.05 -4.29
C SER A 392 4.11 2.84 -3.95
N VAL A 393 3.69 3.42 -2.83
CA VAL A 393 2.28 3.54 -2.45
C VAL A 393 1.82 4.98 -2.62
N VAL A 394 0.52 5.20 -2.79
CA VAL A 394 -0.06 6.57 -2.77
C VAL A 394 0.26 7.23 -1.43
N GLY A 395 0.62 8.51 -1.46
CA GLY A 395 1.02 9.24 -0.25
C GLY A 395 2.49 9.01 0.11
N GLN A 396 2.82 8.99 1.40
CA GLN A 396 4.21 9.03 1.87
C GLN A 396 4.93 7.69 1.69
N ASN A 397 6.12 7.75 1.11
CA ASN A 397 7.06 6.64 0.92
C ASN A 397 8.36 6.96 1.68
N SER A 398 8.96 5.94 2.28
CA SER A 398 10.26 6.03 2.97
C SER A 398 11.17 4.90 2.50
N VAL A 399 12.25 5.26 1.81
CA VAL A 399 13.15 4.30 1.17
C VAL A 399 14.54 4.37 1.82
N PRO A 400 15.00 3.30 2.48
CA PRO A 400 16.33 3.27 3.07
C PRO A 400 17.40 3.13 1.99
N TRP A 401 18.47 3.90 2.15
CA TRP A 401 19.74 3.76 1.46
C TRP A 401 20.80 3.31 2.46
N ASP A 402 21.59 2.30 2.10
CA ASP A 402 22.60 1.62 2.92
C ASP A 402 23.97 2.31 2.96
N GLY A 403 24.07 3.53 2.42
CA GLY A 403 25.30 4.32 2.35
C GLY A 403 26.32 3.77 1.34
N LYS A 404 25.91 2.86 0.45
CA LYS A 404 26.78 2.25 -0.56
C LYS A 404 26.65 2.90 -1.93
N GLN A 405 27.74 2.94 -2.66
CA GLN A 405 27.80 3.36 -4.06
C GLN A 405 27.60 2.18 -5.02
N GLY A 406 27.30 2.50 -6.28
CA GLY A 406 27.13 1.54 -7.36
C GLY A 406 25.85 0.71 -7.29
N THR A 407 25.54 0.04 -8.41
CA THR A 407 24.42 -0.90 -8.56
C THR A 407 24.91 -2.34 -8.47
N ALA A 408 24.00 -3.31 -8.32
CA ALA A 408 24.33 -4.73 -8.46
C ALA A 408 24.93 -5.11 -9.84
N SER A 409 24.84 -4.21 -10.84
CA SER A 409 25.34 -4.42 -12.20
C SER A 409 26.73 -3.86 -12.51
N ASP A 410 27.38 -3.16 -11.58
CA ASP A 410 28.82 -2.82 -11.65
C ASP A 410 29.61 -3.66 -10.63
N PRO A 411 30.06 -4.87 -11.01
CA PRO A 411 30.68 -5.80 -10.08
C PRO A 411 32.04 -5.33 -9.56
N THR A 412 32.62 -4.25 -10.09
CA THR A 412 33.93 -3.77 -9.65
C THR A 412 33.86 -2.96 -8.35
N ILE A 413 32.70 -2.40 -8.01
CA ILE A 413 32.49 -1.48 -6.88
C ILE A 413 31.17 -1.75 -6.14
N ALA A 414 30.32 -2.65 -6.64
CA ALA A 414 29.07 -3.06 -6.01
C ALA A 414 29.27 -3.42 -4.54
N GLY A 415 28.62 -2.64 -3.67
CA GLY A 415 28.59 -2.91 -2.24
C GLY A 415 29.59 -2.12 -1.40
N ALA A 416 30.46 -1.30 -2.00
CA ALA A 416 31.38 -0.43 -1.28
C ALA A 416 30.65 0.77 -0.64
N LYS A 417 31.02 1.15 0.58
CA LYS A 417 30.52 2.36 1.25
C LYS A 417 31.01 3.60 0.49
N VAL A 418 30.18 4.64 0.42
CA VAL A 418 30.59 5.93 -0.15
C VAL A 418 31.76 6.49 0.66
N PRO A 419 32.86 6.94 0.03
CA PRO A 419 34.02 7.49 0.74
C PRO A 419 33.68 8.70 1.62
N GLN A 420 34.35 8.81 2.77
CA GLN A 420 34.25 10.00 3.63
C GLN A 420 34.60 11.29 2.88
N GLY A 421 33.96 12.39 3.26
CA GLY A 421 34.12 13.70 2.63
C GLY A 421 33.39 13.86 1.29
N THR A 422 32.74 12.81 0.77
CA THR A 422 31.90 12.90 -0.43
C THR A 422 30.72 13.84 -0.17
N ILE A 423 30.51 14.80 -1.08
CA ILE A 423 29.39 15.74 -1.03
C ILE A 423 28.31 15.28 -2.02
N LEU A 424 27.13 14.98 -1.51
CA LEU A 424 25.92 14.73 -2.28
C LEU A 424 25.16 16.05 -2.42
N ASN A 425 25.10 16.58 -3.65
CA ASN A 425 24.40 17.85 -3.90
C ASN A 425 22.94 17.62 -4.24
N THR A 426 22.64 16.53 -4.94
CA THR A 426 21.32 16.25 -5.48
C THR A 426 20.96 14.79 -5.29
N VAL A 427 19.72 14.48 -4.95
CA VAL A 427 19.12 13.15 -5.09
C VAL A 427 17.95 13.29 -6.05
N LYS A 428 17.74 12.33 -6.95
CA LYS A 428 16.63 12.41 -7.90
C LYS A 428 15.64 11.30 -7.65
N VAL A 429 14.36 11.64 -7.65
CA VAL A 429 13.27 10.70 -7.47
C VAL A 429 12.37 10.81 -8.69
N GLN A 430 12.03 9.68 -9.27
CA GLN A 430 11.12 9.59 -10.40
C GLN A 430 10.11 8.47 -10.12
N LEU A 431 8.85 8.74 -10.44
CA LEU A 431 7.80 7.74 -10.40
C LEU A 431 7.47 7.26 -11.81
N PHE A 432 7.01 6.02 -11.89
CA PHE A 432 6.56 5.39 -13.11
C PHE A 432 5.12 4.98 -12.88
N GLY A 433 4.23 5.47 -13.73
CA GLY A 433 2.84 5.03 -13.78
C GLY A 433 2.54 4.40 -15.11
N ALA A 434 1.28 4.03 -15.29
CA ALA A 434 0.83 3.15 -16.37
C ALA A 434 1.70 1.90 -16.51
N GLU A 435 2.30 1.46 -15.41
CA GLU A 435 3.15 0.28 -15.39
C GLU A 435 2.26 -0.92 -15.71
N VAL A 436 2.58 -1.55 -16.83
CA VAL A 436 1.78 -2.62 -17.40
C VAL A 436 2.70 -3.71 -17.89
N HIS A 437 2.39 -4.92 -17.45
CA HIS A 437 3.06 -6.14 -17.84
C HIS A 437 2.09 -6.99 -18.66
N PHE A 438 2.65 -7.68 -19.63
CA PHE A 438 1.93 -8.55 -20.57
C PHE A 438 2.39 -10.01 -20.45
N PRO A 439 2.12 -10.70 -19.32
CA PRO A 439 2.45 -12.10 -19.17
C PRO A 439 1.79 -12.97 -20.24
N PHE A 440 2.62 -13.78 -20.89
CA PHE A 440 2.18 -14.76 -21.87
C PHE A 440 2.77 -16.13 -21.49
N LEU A 441 1.92 -17.02 -20.99
CA LEU A 441 2.33 -18.34 -20.53
C LEU A 441 2.26 -19.33 -21.67
N ASP A 442 3.31 -20.14 -21.82
CA ASP A 442 3.44 -21.24 -22.77
C ASP A 442 3.40 -20.79 -24.24
N VAL A 443 4.40 -19.97 -24.62
CA VAL A 443 4.62 -19.53 -26.03
C VAL A 443 5.83 -20.22 -26.62
N GLU A 444 5.67 -20.98 -27.70
CA GLU A 444 6.78 -21.71 -28.30
C GLU A 444 7.62 -20.85 -29.26
N GLN A 445 6.99 -19.93 -30.00
CA GLN A 445 7.68 -19.02 -30.93
C GLN A 445 7.04 -17.63 -30.97
N ASN A 446 7.87 -16.58 -30.95
CA ASN A 446 7.46 -15.19 -31.07
C ASN A 446 8.37 -14.41 -32.06
N PRO A 447 8.48 -14.85 -33.34
CA PRO A 447 9.53 -14.39 -34.24
C PRO A 447 9.35 -12.93 -34.73
N ARG A 448 8.13 -12.40 -34.67
CA ARG A 448 7.82 -11.01 -35.05
C ARG A 448 7.67 -10.09 -33.84
N GLY A 449 7.56 -10.67 -32.64
CA GLY A 449 7.42 -10.00 -31.36
C GLY A 449 6.07 -9.32 -31.17
N MET A 450 5.68 -9.07 -29.91
CA MET A 450 4.43 -8.35 -29.62
C MET A 450 4.52 -6.90 -30.05
N VAL A 451 3.40 -6.37 -30.53
CA VAL A 451 3.25 -4.96 -30.89
C VAL A 451 2.41 -4.31 -29.81
N ILE A 452 2.97 -3.30 -29.13
CA ILE A 452 2.30 -2.57 -28.07
C ILE A 452 2.36 -1.09 -28.44
N HIS A 453 1.19 -0.46 -28.53
CA HIS A 453 1.05 0.96 -28.86
C HIS A 453 0.29 1.69 -27.77
N GLN A 454 0.89 2.70 -27.14
CA GLN A 454 0.15 3.57 -26.24
C GLN A 454 -0.91 4.36 -27.02
N THR A 455 -2.06 4.60 -26.38
CA THR A 455 -3.17 5.33 -26.97
C THR A 455 -3.43 6.70 -26.33
N ASP A 456 -4.08 7.58 -27.06
CA ASP A 456 -4.62 8.85 -26.55
C ASP A 456 -5.87 8.62 -25.67
N ALA A 457 -6.43 9.70 -25.10
CA ALA A 457 -7.64 9.65 -24.29
C ALA A 457 -8.90 9.16 -25.05
N SER A 458 -8.85 9.12 -26.38
CA SER A 458 -9.88 8.54 -27.25
C SER A 458 -9.53 7.12 -27.73
N PHE A 459 -8.51 6.50 -27.13
CA PHE A 459 -8.01 5.16 -27.42
C PHE A 459 -7.51 4.97 -28.86
N ASN A 460 -7.05 6.04 -29.51
CA ASN A 460 -6.31 5.95 -30.77
C ASN A 460 -4.81 5.81 -30.51
N ALA A 461 -4.11 4.97 -31.27
CA ALA A 461 -2.66 4.86 -31.15
C ALA A 461 -1.99 6.23 -31.31
N LEU A 462 -1.12 6.58 -30.35
CA LEU A 462 -0.36 7.82 -30.39
C LEU A 462 0.63 7.78 -31.55
N SER A 463 0.82 8.92 -32.20
CA SER A 463 1.80 9.01 -33.28
C SER A 463 3.21 9.09 -32.69
N LEU A 464 4.10 8.19 -33.13
CA LEU A 464 5.53 8.26 -32.80
C LEU A 464 6.21 9.58 -33.20
N THR A 465 5.60 10.35 -34.12
CA THR A 465 6.13 11.66 -34.51
C THR A 465 5.84 12.76 -33.49
N THR A 466 4.74 12.65 -32.74
CA THR A 466 4.31 13.61 -31.72
C THR A 466 4.57 13.11 -30.30
N SER A 467 4.73 11.80 -30.14
CA SER A 467 4.91 11.09 -28.87
C SER A 467 5.99 10.01 -29.07
N PRO A 468 7.27 10.40 -29.10
CA PRO A 468 8.38 9.48 -29.43
C PRO A 468 8.53 8.31 -28.45
N ASP A 469 7.97 8.43 -27.25
CA ASP A 469 8.04 7.41 -26.19
C ASP A 469 6.81 6.48 -26.14
N ALA A 470 5.82 6.66 -27.03
CA ALA A 470 4.52 5.94 -26.97
C ALA A 470 4.59 4.43 -27.21
N ASP A 471 5.65 3.92 -27.84
CA ASP A 471 5.81 2.48 -28.15
C ASP A 471 7.08 1.88 -27.52
N VAL A 472 7.55 2.47 -26.42
CA VAL A 472 8.73 1.94 -25.72
C VAL A 472 8.31 0.72 -24.90
N VAL A 473 8.97 -0.42 -25.14
CA VAL A 473 8.74 -1.67 -24.41
C VAL A 473 10.05 -2.29 -23.94
N TYR A 474 9.98 -3.06 -22.86
CA TYR A 474 11.11 -3.67 -22.18
C TYR A 474 10.87 -5.15 -21.93
N TRP A 475 11.96 -5.92 -21.84
CA TRP A 475 11.96 -7.35 -21.50
C TRP A 475 13.33 -7.77 -20.97
N ASP A 476 13.38 -8.81 -20.14
CA ASP A 476 14.61 -9.43 -19.68
C ASP A 476 14.52 -10.95 -19.79
N ASP A 477 15.38 -11.54 -20.62
CA ASP A 477 15.44 -12.97 -20.88
C ASP A 477 16.77 -13.58 -20.43
N THR A 478 17.58 -12.88 -19.61
CA THR A 478 18.92 -13.39 -19.22
C THR A 478 18.87 -14.75 -18.53
N ASP A 479 17.78 -15.01 -17.80
CA ASP A 479 17.58 -16.25 -17.07
C ASP A 479 17.00 -17.36 -17.96
N ILE A 480 16.62 -17.08 -19.21
CA ILE A 480 16.05 -18.05 -20.14
C ILE A 480 17.13 -18.96 -20.71
N THR A 481 17.02 -20.26 -20.41
CA THR A 481 18.04 -21.24 -20.81
C THR A 481 17.82 -21.69 -22.27
N PRO A 482 18.82 -21.63 -23.17
CA PRO A 482 18.63 -22.08 -24.55
C PRO A 482 18.32 -23.58 -24.63
N VAL A 483 17.30 -23.96 -25.42
CA VAL A 483 16.86 -25.37 -25.56
C VAL A 483 17.83 -26.20 -26.42
N THR A 484 18.68 -25.56 -27.24
CA THR A 484 19.75 -26.20 -28.04
C THR A 484 21.07 -25.43 -27.90
N ALA A 485 22.17 -26.13 -27.68
CA ALA A 485 23.51 -25.54 -27.59
C ALA A 485 23.90 -24.79 -28.87
N GLY A 486 24.25 -23.49 -28.76
CA GLY A 486 24.73 -22.67 -29.87
C GLY A 486 23.72 -21.69 -30.47
N LYS A 487 22.45 -21.70 -30.03
CA LYS A 487 21.50 -20.61 -30.32
C LYS A 487 21.53 -19.59 -29.18
N THR A 488 21.89 -18.35 -29.51
CA THR A 488 21.96 -17.25 -28.55
C THR A 488 20.55 -16.66 -28.37
N PRO A 489 20.08 -16.44 -27.13
CA PRO A 489 18.97 -15.55 -26.86
C PRO A 489 19.15 -14.23 -27.64
N PRO A 490 18.12 -13.70 -28.34
CA PRO A 490 18.14 -12.29 -28.74
C PRO A 490 18.53 -11.43 -27.53
N SER A 491 19.50 -10.54 -27.74
CA SER A 491 20.22 -9.85 -26.67
C SER A 491 19.28 -9.20 -25.65
N PRO A 492 19.63 -9.25 -24.34
CA PRO A 492 18.85 -8.59 -23.30
C PRO A 492 18.94 -7.08 -23.52
N VAL A 493 17.80 -6.40 -23.62
CA VAL A 493 17.81 -4.93 -23.52
C VAL A 493 17.30 -4.58 -22.13
N LYS A 494 18.24 -4.60 -21.18
CA LYS A 494 18.05 -4.28 -19.77
C LYS A 494 17.23 -3.01 -19.56
N ALA A 495 16.25 -3.08 -18.65
CA ALA A 495 15.75 -1.89 -17.98
C ALA A 495 15.20 -2.20 -16.58
N ALA A 496 16.07 -2.50 -15.62
CA ALA A 496 15.70 -2.32 -14.21
C ALA A 496 15.72 -0.82 -13.80
N LEU A 497 15.44 0.11 -14.73
CA LEU A 497 15.51 1.58 -14.56
C LEU A 497 16.90 2.23 -14.35
N GLY A 498 17.87 1.86 -15.19
CA GLY A 498 19.06 2.67 -15.54
C GLY A 498 19.14 2.89 -17.06
N LEU A 499 18.12 3.54 -17.63
CA LEU A 499 17.69 3.44 -19.04
C LEU A 499 18.71 3.91 -20.09
N THR A 500 19.11 3.02 -21.00
CA THR A 500 19.59 3.37 -22.36
C THR A 500 18.53 2.87 -23.36
N VAL A 501 17.89 3.78 -24.09
CA VAL A 501 16.77 3.52 -25.01
C VAL A 501 17.28 3.07 -26.39
N GLN A 502 16.57 2.14 -27.04
CA GLN A 502 16.56 2.01 -28.50
C GLN A 502 15.13 2.25 -29.00
N HIS A 503 14.99 3.24 -29.90
CA HIS A 503 13.76 3.57 -30.60
C HIS A 503 13.47 2.55 -31.70
N SER A 504 12.19 2.33 -31.99
CA SER A 504 11.71 1.74 -33.24
C SER A 504 11.72 2.81 -34.35
N ASN A 505 12.78 2.87 -35.16
CA ASN A 505 12.74 3.68 -36.38
C ASN A 505 11.98 2.91 -37.48
N GLY A 506 10.73 3.30 -37.72
CA GLY A 506 10.11 3.41 -39.05
C GLY A 506 9.75 2.16 -39.87
N THR A 507 10.27 0.95 -39.62
CA THR A 507 9.88 -0.22 -40.44
C THR A 507 9.68 -1.56 -39.72
N THR A 508 10.04 -1.67 -38.43
CA THR A 508 9.69 -2.83 -37.58
C THR A 508 9.61 -2.38 -36.12
N PRO A 509 8.44 -2.39 -35.45
CA PRO A 509 8.32 -1.99 -34.06
C PRO A 509 9.17 -2.82 -33.10
N GLY A 510 9.63 -2.19 -32.02
CA GLY A 510 10.40 -2.78 -30.93
C GLY A 510 9.58 -3.88 -30.28
N ALA A 511 10.04 -5.12 -30.44
CA ALA A 511 9.23 -6.26 -30.07
C ALA A 511 10.13 -7.26 -29.36
N HIS A 512 9.66 -7.72 -28.19
CA HIS A 512 10.20 -8.86 -27.47
C HIS A 512 10.08 -10.07 -28.40
N LYS A 513 11.15 -10.40 -29.13
CA LYS A 513 11.18 -11.39 -30.22
C LYS A 513 11.92 -12.63 -29.76
N TRP A 514 11.43 -13.80 -30.13
CA TRP A 514 12.17 -15.05 -29.96
C TRP A 514 11.80 -16.12 -30.97
N GLY A 515 12.79 -16.90 -31.42
CA GLY A 515 12.60 -18.00 -32.36
C GLY A 515 12.46 -17.55 -33.82
N THR A 516 12.26 -18.50 -34.73
CA THR A 516 12.09 -18.25 -36.17
C THR A 516 11.07 -19.22 -36.74
N TYR A 517 10.23 -18.76 -37.66
CA TYR A 517 9.33 -19.66 -38.39
C TYR A 517 10.14 -20.73 -39.15
N GLY A 518 9.72 -21.99 -39.06
CA GLY A 518 10.34 -23.16 -39.67
C GLY A 518 11.25 -23.97 -38.72
N GLY A 519 11.44 -23.53 -37.47
CA GLY A 519 12.21 -24.24 -36.44
C GLY A 519 11.49 -25.46 -35.83
N THR A 520 12.21 -26.29 -35.05
CA THR A 520 11.65 -27.40 -34.26
C THR A 520 11.29 -26.96 -32.84
N GLN A 521 10.26 -27.55 -32.21
CA GLN A 521 9.80 -27.22 -30.83
C GLN A 521 10.94 -27.13 -29.79
N THR A 522 11.93 -28.02 -29.91
CA THR A 522 13.06 -28.15 -28.98
C THR A 522 14.23 -27.22 -29.28
N ALA A 523 14.13 -26.32 -30.26
CA ALA A 523 15.26 -25.49 -30.68
C ALA A 523 15.01 -23.98 -30.54
N ASP A 524 13.85 -23.51 -30.06
CA ASP A 524 13.51 -22.07 -29.99
C ASP A 524 13.20 -21.58 -28.55
N TRP A 525 12.02 -21.01 -28.24
CA TRP A 525 11.71 -20.54 -26.86
C TRP A 525 11.60 -21.73 -25.91
N GLY A 526 10.89 -22.79 -26.30
CA GLY A 526 10.76 -24.03 -25.53
C GLY A 526 9.39 -24.18 -24.87
N ASN A 527 9.00 -25.43 -24.61
CA ASN A 527 7.73 -25.79 -23.97
C ASN A 527 7.70 -25.30 -22.51
N GLU A 528 6.51 -24.96 -22.00
CA GLU A 528 6.24 -24.53 -20.62
C GLU A 528 7.03 -23.30 -20.17
N ARG A 529 7.21 -22.28 -21.01
CA ARG A 529 7.94 -21.05 -20.63
C ARG A 529 7.06 -19.83 -20.78
N ALA A 530 7.35 -18.78 -20.02
CA ALA A 530 6.52 -17.58 -20.02
C ALA A 530 7.30 -16.30 -20.29
N LEU A 531 6.74 -15.48 -21.18
CA LEU A 531 7.24 -14.16 -21.54
C LEU A 531 6.66 -13.12 -20.60
N ASP A 532 7.49 -12.14 -20.23
CA ASP A 532 7.02 -10.89 -19.64
C ASP A 532 7.56 -9.70 -20.43
N THR A 533 6.67 -9.01 -21.15
CA THR A 533 6.97 -7.71 -21.75
C THR A 533 6.29 -6.66 -20.92
N TYR A 534 6.97 -5.55 -20.66
CA TYR A 534 6.41 -4.46 -19.87
C TYR A 534 6.70 -3.10 -20.47
N THR A 535 5.88 -2.13 -20.11
CA THR A 535 6.08 -0.72 -20.39
C THR A 535 5.55 0.11 -19.23
N PHE A 536 5.95 1.37 -19.21
CA PHE A 536 5.57 2.35 -18.20
C PHE A 536 5.69 3.75 -18.79
N ILE A 537 5.03 4.69 -18.15
CA ILE A 537 5.14 6.11 -18.45
C ILE A 537 5.98 6.75 -17.34
N PRO A 538 7.18 7.27 -17.66
CA PRO A 538 7.96 8.00 -16.69
C PRO A 538 7.26 9.31 -16.32
N GLY A 539 7.05 9.53 -15.03
CA GLY A 539 6.71 10.83 -14.47
C GLY A 539 7.90 11.79 -14.52
N GLU A 540 7.68 13.03 -14.09
CA GLU A 540 8.74 14.03 -13.99
C GLU A 540 9.82 13.58 -12.99
N GLU A 541 11.08 13.61 -13.39
CA GLU A 541 12.21 13.37 -12.47
C GLU A 541 12.38 14.60 -11.56
N LYS A 542 12.02 14.47 -10.28
CA LYS A 542 12.18 15.53 -9.29
C LYS A 542 13.55 15.45 -8.63
N SER A 543 14.30 16.55 -8.72
CA SER A 543 15.58 16.69 -8.04
C SER A 543 15.42 17.33 -6.66
N VAL A 544 15.93 16.66 -5.64
CA VAL A 544 16.06 17.15 -4.27
C VAL A 544 17.46 17.74 -4.13
N THR A 545 17.57 19.01 -3.73
CA THR A 545 18.84 19.55 -3.27
C THR A 545 19.07 19.13 -1.82
N VAL A 546 20.12 18.35 -1.57
CA VAL A 546 20.37 17.77 -0.24
C VAL A 546 21.60 18.38 0.42
N ASN A 547 22.64 18.74 -0.34
CA ASN A 547 23.90 19.32 0.16
C ASN A 547 24.43 18.62 1.42
N VAL A 548 24.51 17.30 1.38
CA VAL A 548 24.92 16.45 2.51
C VAL A 548 26.34 15.97 2.30
N THR A 549 27.14 15.97 3.35
CA THR A 549 28.48 15.36 3.34
C THR A 549 28.44 14.00 4.05
N ILE A 550 29.13 13.01 3.50
CA ILE A 550 29.41 11.75 4.20
C ILE A 550 30.51 12.01 5.24
N ARG A 551 30.16 11.87 6.52
CA ARG A 551 31.01 12.29 7.64
C ARG A 551 31.57 11.12 8.42
N GLU A 552 32.85 11.22 8.77
CA GLU A 552 33.58 10.22 9.56
C GLU A 552 34.58 10.93 10.48
N ALA A 553 34.51 10.64 11.78
CA ALA A 553 35.43 11.06 12.81
C ALA A 553 36.12 9.81 13.40
N GLU A 554 37.28 9.98 14.03
CA GLU A 554 37.97 8.87 14.71
C GLU A 554 38.24 9.30 16.15
N LEU A 555 37.22 9.12 17.01
CA LEU A 555 37.29 9.58 18.39
C LEU A 555 38.02 8.54 19.23
N LYS A 556 38.83 8.96 20.19
CA LYS A 556 39.51 8.00 21.09
C LYS A 556 39.80 8.58 22.46
N VAL A 557 39.91 7.68 23.44
CA VAL A 557 40.48 7.98 24.75
C VAL A 557 41.92 7.49 24.75
N THR A 558 42.88 8.41 24.78
CA THR A 558 44.31 8.08 24.65
C THR A 558 44.98 7.77 25.98
N SER A 559 44.48 8.32 27.09
CA SER A 559 44.98 8.00 28.42
C SER A 559 43.95 8.27 29.52
N LEU A 560 44.08 7.53 30.61
CA LEU A 560 43.42 7.82 31.88
C LEU A 560 44.41 7.55 33.01
N THR A 561 44.74 8.58 33.77
CA THR A 561 45.70 8.55 34.87
C THR A 561 45.10 9.20 36.11
N LYS A 562 45.69 8.96 37.28
CA LYS A 562 45.33 9.66 38.52
C LYS A 562 46.51 10.43 39.08
N SER A 563 46.22 11.47 39.85
CA SER A 563 47.19 12.11 40.73
C SER A 563 47.69 11.15 41.82
N ALA A 564 48.91 11.38 42.32
CA ALA A 564 49.38 10.70 43.51
C ALA A 564 48.45 11.03 44.69
N GLY A 565 47.83 10.00 45.28
CA GLY A 565 46.98 10.10 46.47
C GLY A 565 47.60 9.32 47.62
N PRO A 566 47.02 9.39 48.83
CA PRO A 566 47.49 8.61 49.97
C PRO A 566 47.43 7.10 49.67
N ALA A 567 48.40 6.33 50.20
CA ALA A 567 48.49 4.87 49.99
C ALA A 567 47.30 4.10 50.61
N THR A 568 46.52 4.77 51.45
CA THR A 568 45.30 4.32 52.11
C THR A 568 44.25 5.42 52.01
N VAL A 569 43.03 5.08 51.58
CA VAL A 569 41.96 6.06 51.30
C VAL A 569 40.88 5.98 52.38
N THR A 570 40.42 7.13 52.86
CA THR A 570 39.35 7.32 53.85
C THR A 570 38.28 8.30 53.33
N SER A 571 37.09 8.31 53.95
CA SER A 571 36.04 9.24 53.56
C SER A 571 36.50 10.68 53.75
N GLY A 572 36.32 11.51 52.71
CA GLY A 572 36.80 12.89 52.63
C GLY A 572 38.10 13.07 51.83
N ASP A 573 38.82 11.99 51.51
CA ASP A 573 40.01 12.09 50.67
C ASP A 573 39.66 12.49 49.23
N THR A 574 40.51 13.33 48.65
CA THR A 574 40.35 13.84 47.29
C THR A 574 41.45 13.29 46.37
N PHE A 575 41.08 12.96 45.14
CA PHE A 575 42.03 12.64 44.07
C PHE A 575 41.57 13.30 42.77
N THR A 576 42.51 13.45 41.83
CA THR A 576 42.22 14.00 40.51
C THR A 576 42.49 12.95 39.46
N PHE A 577 41.51 12.69 38.59
CA PHE A 577 41.74 11.92 37.37
C PHE A 577 42.10 12.86 36.23
N THR A 578 43.07 12.46 35.42
CA THR A 578 43.46 13.17 34.21
C THR A 578 43.29 12.22 33.04
N THR A 579 42.43 12.59 32.08
CA THR A 579 42.18 11.79 30.89
C THR A 579 42.32 12.62 29.63
N GLN A 580 42.93 12.02 28.61
CA GLN A 580 43.12 12.65 27.32
C GLN A 580 42.21 11.99 26.29
N ILE A 581 41.60 12.83 25.47
CA ILE A 581 40.76 12.45 24.35
C ILE A 581 41.31 13.08 23.07
N ALA A 582 41.08 12.42 21.94
CA ALA A 582 41.48 12.90 20.64
C ALA A 582 40.43 12.57 19.58
N ASN A 583 40.46 13.31 18.48
CA ASN A 583 39.81 13.00 17.23
C ASN A 583 40.90 12.90 16.17
N ASP A 584 41.32 11.69 15.83
CA ASP A 584 42.31 11.42 14.77
C ASP A 584 41.66 11.45 13.36
N GLY A 585 40.34 11.62 13.32
CA GLY A 585 39.56 11.63 12.10
C GLY A 585 39.66 12.95 11.37
N GLU A 586 39.23 12.90 10.10
CA GLU A 586 39.33 14.03 9.19
C GLU A 586 38.16 15.03 9.32
N ASP A 587 37.14 14.71 10.14
CA ASP A 587 35.95 15.53 10.35
C ASP A 587 35.91 16.24 11.72
N ASN A 588 35.19 17.36 11.82
CA ASN A 588 35.01 18.13 13.05
C ASN A 588 33.75 17.68 13.82
N THR A 589 33.87 17.30 15.08
CA THR A 589 32.72 17.06 15.98
C THR A 589 32.47 18.30 16.84
N THR A 590 31.80 19.31 16.29
CA THR A 590 31.61 20.62 16.96
C THR A 590 30.17 21.13 16.89
N GLY A 591 29.79 22.03 17.82
CA GLY A 591 28.47 22.68 17.83
C GLY A 591 27.33 21.71 18.11
N THR A 592 26.32 21.69 17.23
CA THR A 592 25.18 20.74 17.35
C THR A 592 25.59 19.29 17.16
N LYS A 593 26.79 19.04 16.61
CA LYS A 593 27.41 17.72 16.41
C LYS A 593 28.66 17.57 17.28
N ALA A 594 28.65 18.12 18.50
CA ALA A 594 29.71 17.89 19.49
C ALA A 594 29.70 16.43 20.00
N ALA A 595 30.89 15.85 20.21
CA ALA A 595 31.04 14.49 20.73
C ALA A 595 30.61 14.43 22.20
N SER A 596 30.10 13.27 22.64
CA SER A 596 29.70 13.09 24.04
C SER A 596 30.79 12.38 24.82
N PHE A 597 31.34 13.04 25.84
CA PHE A 597 32.33 12.47 26.76
C PHE A 597 31.68 11.99 28.06
N TRP A 598 31.94 10.74 28.42
CA TRP A 598 31.38 10.11 29.61
C TRP A 598 32.52 9.61 30.51
N PHE A 599 32.36 9.80 31.81
CA PHE A 599 33.32 9.36 32.81
C PHE A 599 32.60 8.64 33.96
N TYR A 600 33.06 7.43 34.26
CA TYR A 600 32.42 6.51 35.20
C TYR A 600 33.30 6.35 36.44
N VAL A 601 32.67 6.42 37.61
CA VAL A 601 33.27 6.11 38.91
C VAL A 601 32.33 5.22 39.73
N PRO A 602 32.82 4.46 40.73
CA PRO A 602 31.96 3.60 41.53
C PRO A 602 31.06 4.42 42.46
N LYS A 603 29.91 3.84 42.81
CA LYS A 603 29.01 4.40 43.82
C LYS A 603 29.76 4.69 45.12
N GLY A 604 29.64 5.93 45.60
CA GLY A 604 30.36 6.43 46.78
C GLY A 604 31.58 7.28 46.45
N VAL A 605 31.95 7.46 45.17
CA VAL A 605 32.85 8.54 44.72
C VAL A 605 32.00 9.68 44.17
N VAL A 606 32.28 10.91 44.60
CA VAL A 606 31.52 12.11 44.21
C VAL A 606 32.37 13.03 43.36
N ILE A 607 31.85 13.43 42.20
CA ILE A 607 32.44 14.45 41.33
C ILE A 607 31.59 15.71 41.41
N ASN A 608 32.21 16.87 41.61
CA ASN A 608 31.52 18.15 41.42
C ASN A 608 31.67 18.55 39.94
N PRO A 609 30.60 18.52 39.13
CA PRO A 609 30.69 18.78 37.70
C PRO A 609 31.24 20.19 37.39
N ASN A 610 31.03 21.16 38.27
CA ASN A 610 31.54 22.53 38.11
C ASN A 610 33.06 22.66 38.38
N SER A 611 33.69 21.63 38.94
CA SER A 611 35.13 21.60 39.22
C SER A 611 35.94 20.87 38.16
N VAL A 612 35.27 20.23 37.19
CA VAL A 612 35.93 19.56 36.07
C VAL A 612 36.41 20.61 35.07
N THR A 613 37.68 20.55 34.69
CA THR A 613 38.25 21.46 33.67
C THR A 613 38.69 20.68 32.44
N PHE A 614 38.51 21.28 31.27
CA PHE A 614 38.99 20.75 30.00
C PHE A 614 39.94 21.74 29.34
N VAL A 615 41.08 21.24 28.85
CA VAL A 615 42.09 22.07 28.17
C VAL A 615 42.47 21.39 26.85
N GLY A 616 42.27 22.08 25.73
CA GLY A 616 42.72 21.61 24.42
C GLY A 616 44.24 21.60 24.29
N ALA A 617 44.77 20.65 23.53
CA ALA A 617 46.18 20.62 23.17
C ALA A 617 46.45 21.59 22.01
N GLY A 618 47.20 22.66 22.26
CA GLY A 618 47.48 23.72 21.28
C GLY A 618 46.59 24.96 21.44
N SER A 619 46.82 26.01 20.64
CA SER A 619 46.17 27.33 20.76
C SER A 619 44.73 27.40 20.22
N ALA A 620 44.12 26.28 19.84
CA ALA A 620 42.74 26.25 19.37
C ALA A 620 41.78 26.16 20.56
N ALA A 621 40.84 27.10 20.68
CA ALA A 621 39.83 27.09 21.72
C ALA A 621 38.86 25.91 21.48
N LEU A 622 38.90 24.90 22.33
CA LEU A 622 37.88 23.85 22.40
C LEU A 622 36.80 24.28 23.39
N ASN A 623 35.53 24.08 23.03
CA ASN A 623 34.41 24.36 23.93
C ASN A 623 33.86 23.08 24.55
N VAL A 624 33.33 23.24 25.76
CA VAL A 624 32.58 22.20 26.47
C VAL A 624 31.21 22.78 26.79
N SER A 625 30.13 22.08 26.43
CA SER A 625 28.77 22.59 26.63
C SER A 625 28.37 22.57 28.11
N SER A 626 27.67 23.60 28.58
CA SER A 626 27.08 23.67 29.93
C SER A 626 25.56 23.44 29.87
N PRO A 627 24.95 22.68 30.81
CA PRO A 627 25.57 22.12 32.01
C PRO A 627 26.16 20.72 31.80
N ALA A 628 27.32 20.47 32.41
CA ALA A 628 27.81 19.12 32.66
C ALA A 628 27.04 18.50 33.83
N THR A 629 26.73 17.20 33.76
CA THR A 629 25.92 16.51 34.77
C THR A 629 26.70 15.39 35.43
N PHE A 630 26.55 15.23 36.75
CA PHE A 630 27.02 14.06 37.49
C PHE A 630 25.86 13.44 38.26
N ASP A 631 25.63 12.15 38.07
CA ASP A 631 24.66 11.37 38.84
C ASP A 631 25.39 10.50 39.87
N ALA A 632 25.18 10.80 41.15
CA ALA A 632 25.81 10.08 42.25
C ALA A 632 25.26 8.66 42.47
N ASN A 633 24.09 8.33 41.91
CA ASN A 633 23.49 6.99 42.03
C ASN A 633 24.13 6.01 41.05
N THR A 634 24.34 6.46 39.81
CA THR A 634 24.97 5.67 38.74
C THR A 634 26.49 5.85 38.67
N GLY A 635 27.01 6.95 39.24
CA GLY A 635 28.44 7.28 39.24
C GLY A 635 28.93 7.83 37.90
N ILE A 636 28.05 8.41 37.09
CA ILE A 636 28.36 8.83 35.71
C ILE A 636 28.41 10.36 35.62
N TYR A 637 29.51 10.88 35.09
CA TYR A 637 29.68 12.26 34.65
C TYR A 637 29.54 12.33 33.11
N LYS A 638 28.72 13.25 32.60
CA LYS A 638 28.46 13.43 31.16
C LYS A 638 28.63 14.89 30.74
N VAL A 639 29.25 15.10 29.57
CA VAL A 639 29.38 16.43 28.95
C VAL A 639 29.59 16.32 27.43
N LYS A 640 29.19 17.34 26.64
CA LYS A 640 29.58 17.42 25.23
C LYS A 640 30.84 18.25 25.03
N VAL A 641 31.68 17.83 24.10
CA VAL A 641 32.97 18.44 23.78
C VAL A 641 33.07 18.71 22.28
N ASP A 642 33.47 19.93 21.94
CA ASP A 642 33.85 20.29 20.58
C ASP A 642 35.26 19.76 20.31
N LEU A 643 35.42 18.81 19.38
CA LEU A 643 36.71 18.32 18.92
C LEU A 643 36.87 18.55 17.42
N PRO A 644 37.73 19.49 16.99
CA PRO A 644 38.07 19.64 15.59
C PRO A 644 38.84 18.42 15.10
N LYS A 645 38.90 18.29 13.78
CA LYS A 645 39.77 17.38 13.03
C LYS A 645 41.19 17.39 13.61
N ASN A 646 41.76 16.21 13.86
CA ASN A 646 43.09 16.05 14.45
C ASN A 646 43.28 16.76 15.81
N GLY A 647 42.19 17.12 16.48
CA GLY A 647 42.20 17.82 17.76
C GLY A 647 42.36 16.85 18.92
N SER A 648 42.95 17.32 20.02
CA SER A 648 42.99 16.57 21.28
C SER A 648 42.84 17.51 22.47
N GLY A 649 42.44 16.96 23.62
CA GLY A 649 42.28 17.71 24.84
C GLY A 649 42.35 16.86 26.09
N THR A 650 42.54 17.51 27.23
CA THR A 650 42.74 16.87 28.53
C THR A 650 41.64 17.31 29.49
N PHE A 651 40.90 16.34 30.02
CA PHE A 651 40.02 16.55 31.18
C PHE A 651 40.81 16.35 32.48
N THR A 652 40.61 17.26 33.42
CA THR A 652 41.05 17.16 34.81
C THR A 652 39.80 17.09 35.68
N ILE A 653 39.60 15.97 36.36
CA ILE A 653 38.36 15.59 37.03
C ILE A 653 38.64 15.39 38.53
N PRO A 654 38.39 16.41 39.37
CA PRO A 654 38.48 16.27 40.82
C PRO A 654 37.36 15.38 41.35
N ALA A 655 37.71 14.44 42.22
CA ALA A 655 36.77 13.50 42.83
C ALA A 655 37.06 13.35 44.34
N THR A 656 35.99 13.14 45.12
CA THR A 656 36.05 12.99 46.59
C THR A 656 35.47 11.64 47.00
N VAL A 657 36.12 10.97 47.95
CA VAL A 657 35.68 9.69 48.51
C VAL A 657 34.57 9.89 49.54
N GLY A 658 33.39 9.37 49.25
CA GLY A 658 32.28 9.21 50.19
C GLY A 658 32.36 7.88 50.97
N TYR A 659 31.20 7.31 51.31
CA TYR A 659 31.13 5.99 51.94
C TYR A 659 31.27 4.88 50.88
N LEU A 660 32.31 4.05 50.99
CA LEU A 660 32.58 2.94 50.09
C LEU A 660 32.44 1.59 50.82
N SER A 661 31.73 0.65 50.22
CA SER A 661 31.68 -0.76 50.66
C SER A 661 32.68 -1.65 49.93
N ALA A 662 33.38 -1.12 48.92
CA ALA A 662 34.28 -1.86 48.04
C ALA A 662 35.76 -1.66 48.42
N SER A 663 36.58 -2.70 48.19
CA SER A 663 38.03 -2.68 48.47
C SER A 663 38.87 -2.01 47.38
N THR A 664 38.29 -1.65 46.23
CA THR A 664 38.97 -1.07 45.05
C THR A 664 38.06 -0.05 44.37
N ILE A 665 38.60 1.09 43.92
CA ILE A 665 37.88 2.10 43.12
C ILE A 665 38.31 1.94 41.65
N ASN A 666 37.38 1.62 40.74
CA ASN A 666 37.63 1.54 39.30
C ASN A 666 36.99 2.74 38.59
N ALA A 667 37.72 3.37 37.66
CA ALA A 667 37.19 4.46 36.85
C ALA A 667 37.39 4.19 35.36
N TYR A 668 36.49 4.71 34.53
CA TYR A 668 36.49 4.52 33.07
C TYR A 668 36.16 5.83 32.38
N ALA A 669 36.75 6.06 31.21
CA ALA A 669 36.48 7.21 30.35
C ALA A 669 36.10 6.71 28.96
N THR A 670 35.10 7.33 28.34
CA THR A 670 34.66 7.00 26.98
C THR A 670 34.31 8.26 26.21
N ILE A 671 34.39 8.17 24.89
CA ILE A 671 33.92 9.21 23.98
C ILE A 671 33.05 8.60 22.90
N MET A 672 31.89 9.21 22.69
CA MET A 672 30.86 8.74 21.77
C MET A 672 30.66 9.72 20.63
N ARG A 673 30.51 9.18 19.42
CA ARG A 673 30.27 9.96 18.20
C ARG A 673 28.89 10.63 18.24
N PRO A 674 28.71 11.75 17.51
CA PRO A 674 27.38 12.31 17.25
C PRO A 674 26.58 11.45 16.27
N GLN A 675 25.25 11.62 16.25
CA GLN A 675 24.37 11.02 15.23
C GLN A 675 24.77 11.43 13.81
N ASP A 676 24.63 10.51 12.87
CA ASP A 676 24.95 10.64 11.44
C ASP A 676 26.40 11.04 11.14
N ILE A 677 27.33 10.67 12.03
CA ILE A 677 28.78 10.71 11.82
C ILE A 677 29.31 9.30 12.07
N THR A 678 30.14 8.78 11.17
CA THR A 678 30.79 7.48 11.35
C THR A 678 31.96 7.61 12.31
N ASP A 679 32.09 6.69 13.25
CA ASP A 679 33.33 6.37 13.95
C ASP A 679 33.72 4.92 13.65
N PRO A 680 34.77 4.66 12.84
CA PRO A 680 35.12 3.32 12.36
C PRO A 680 35.30 2.27 13.45
N ASN A 681 35.67 2.68 14.67
CA ASN A 681 36.02 1.77 15.76
C ASN A 681 34.91 1.65 16.82
N ALA A 682 33.82 2.41 16.69
CA ALA A 682 32.73 2.44 17.68
C ALA A 682 31.32 2.55 17.08
N THR A 683 31.18 2.61 15.76
CA THR A 683 29.88 2.66 15.10
C THR A 683 29.32 1.26 14.93
N ASN A 684 28.23 0.95 15.62
CA ASN A 684 27.48 -0.27 15.34
C ASN A 684 26.87 -0.21 13.92
N GLU A 685 26.55 -1.37 13.35
CA GLU A 685 25.86 -1.45 12.06
C GLU A 685 24.32 -1.33 12.18
N THR A 686 23.79 -0.97 13.36
CA THR A 686 22.34 -0.82 13.58
C THR A 686 21.86 0.58 13.17
N THR A 687 20.56 0.75 12.90
CA THR A 687 19.95 2.06 12.61
C THR A 687 19.63 2.86 13.87
N VAL A 688 19.94 2.34 15.06
CA VAL A 688 19.64 2.96 16.34
C VAL A 688 20.64 4.09 16.60
N SER A 689 20.13 5.21 17.13
CA SER A 689 20.95 6.35 17.53
C SER A 689 21.98 5.97 18.61
N PRO A 690 23.15 6.64 18.67
CA PRO A 690 24.14 6.45 19.72
C PRO A 690 23.54 6.73 21.12
N LEU A 691 23.36 5.69 21.93
CA LEU A 691 22.83 5.79 23.30
C LEU A 691 23.92 5.55 24.35
N ASP A 692 24.69 4.46 24.20
CA ASP A 692 25.81 4.10 25.07
C ASP A 692 27.02 3.69 24.21
N PRO A 693 28.22 4.28 24.43
CA PRO A 693 29.41 3.94 23.64
C PRO A 693 29.86 2.48 23.75
N TRP A 694 29.53 1.76 24.83
CA TRP A 694 29.82 0.34 24.98
C TRP A 694 28.91 -0.53 24.11
N GLU A 695 27.61 -0.24 24.11
CA GLU A 695 26.64 -0.93 23.24
C GLU A 695 26.94 -0.62 21.76
N GLU A 696 27.37 0.60 21.48
CA GLU A 696 27.76 1.04 20.16
C GLU A 696 28.99 0.33 19.61
N ALA A 697 30.00 0.10 20.45
CA ALA A 697 31.21 -0.63 20.06
C ALA A 697 31.00 -2.15 19.92
N THR A 698 29.95 -2.72 20.53
CA THR A 698 29.80 -4.20 20.63
C THR A 698 28.64 -4.80 19.84
N GLY A 699 27.62 -4.03 19.47
CA GLY A 699 26.55 -4.45 18.55
C GLY A 699 25.56 -5.52 19.06
N THR A 700 25.92 -6.36 20.03
CA THR A 700 25.07 -7.20 20.92
C THR A 700 25.98 -7.96 21.89
N ALA A 701 25.50 -8.22 23.12
CA ALA A 701 26.07 -9.10 24.17
C ALA A 701 27.58 -9.49 24.08
N TYR A 702 28.40 -8.81 24.88
CA TYR A 702 29.65 -9.29 25.51
C TYR A 702 30.65 -10.10 24.65
N THR A 703 31.19 -9.51 23.60
CA THR A 703 32.61 -9.69 23.24
C THR A 703 33.18 -8.36 22.74
N PRO A 704 34.15 -7.74 23.43
CA PRO A 704 34.73 -6.47 22.99
C PRO A 704 35.44 -6.64 21.63
N ILE A 705 35.06 -5.86 20.64
CA ILE A 705 35.98 -5.49 19.56
C ILE A 705 36.98 -4.52 20.22
N GLU A 706 38.28 -4.76 20.07
CA GLU A 706 39.31 -3.85 20.60
C GLU A 706 39.23 -2.49 19.88
N GLY A 707 38.39 -1.59 20.40
CA GLY A 707 38.22 -0.21 19.93
C GLY A 707 38.93 0.80 20.84
N ASN A 708 39.63 1.76 20.25
CA ASN A 708 40.36 2.85 20.90
C ASN A 708 39.46 3.91 21.59
N ASN A 709 38.14 3.88 21.35
CA ASN A 709 37.12 4.71 22.01
C ASN A 709 36.82 4.28 23.45
N PHE A 710 37.19 3.04 23.79
CA PHE A 710 37.04 2.45 25.10
C PHE A 710 38.39 1.84 25.52
N THR A 711 39.23 2.61 26.21
CA THR A 711 40.39 2.03 26.91
C THR A 711 39.99 1.71 28.35
N PRO A 712 39.81 0.42 28.73
CA PRO A 712 39.66 0.05 30.13
C PRO A 712 41.00 0.25 30.85
N THR A 713 41.29 1.49 31.22
CA THR A 713 42.43 1.77 32.09
C THR A 713 41.93 1.70 33.52
N SER A 714 41.92 0.51 34.11
CA SER A 714 41.59 0.37 35.53
C SER A 714 42.71 0.98 36.36
N VAL A 715 42.47 2.15 36.93
CA VAL A 715 43.35 2.68 37.98
C VAL A 715 43.03 1.95 39.29
N GLN A 716 43.67 0.81 39.55
CA GLN A 716 43.52 0.15 40.85
C GLN A 716 44.14 1.01 41.97
N LEU A 717 43.34 1.31 42.99
CA LEU A 717 43.83 1.96 44.21
C LEU A 717 44.44 0.94 45.17
N ALA A 718 45.47 1.39 45.92
CA ALA A 718 46.09 0.58 46.96
C ALA A 718 45.13 0.34 48.14
N LYS A 719 45.24 -0.88 48.68
CA LYS A 719 44.54 -1.47 49.83
C LYS A 719 44.22 -0.45 50.95
N ILE A 720 43.00 -0.48 51.49
CA ILE A 720 42.71 0.13 52.80
C ILE A 720 43.63 -0.55 53.82
N GLY A 721 44.51 0.22 54.45
CA GLY A 721 45.50 -0.28 55.38
C GLY A 721 44.82 -0.73 56.66
N ASN A 722 44.62 -2.04 56.81
CA ASN A 722 44.60 -2.62 58.14
C ASN A 722 46.06 -2.64 58.59
N GLY A 723 46.44 -1.76 59.52
CA GLY A 723 47.84 -1.57 59.94
C GLY A 723 48.47 -2.89 60.40
N THR A 724 49.54 -3.32 59.73
CA THR A 724 50.32 -4.51 60.12
C THR A 724 51.51 -4.11 60.99
N GLY A 725 51.55 -4.67 62.20
CA GLY A 725 52.72 -4.65 63.09
C GLY A 725 52.50 -5.60 64.27
N GLY A 726 52.88 -6.86 64.11
CA GLY A 726 52.76 -7.88 65.15
C GLY A 726 53.74 -7.66 66.29
N THR A 727 53.24 -7.19 67.44
CA THR A 727 53.55 -7.70 68.78
C THR A 727 52.58 -7.08 69.76
N THR A 728 51.97 -7.96 70.54
CA THR A 728 51.10 -7.74 71.70
C THR A 728 51.36 -6.44 72.45
N ASN A 729 50.44 -5.48 72.35
CA ASN A 729 50.28 -4.42 73.33
C ASN A 729 48.89 -4.53 73.94
N ASN A 730 48.85 -5.28 75.04
CA ASN A 730 48.19 -4.89 76.29
C ASN A 730 46.98 -3.97 76.13
N ILE A 731 45.83 -4.57 75.79
CA ILE A 731 44.60 -4.14 76.43
C ILE A 731 44.80 -4.46 77.91
N LYS A 732 44.99 -3.41 78.72
CA LYS A 732 44.91 -3.48 80.18
C LYS A 732 43.74 -4.38 80.56
N ALA A 733 44.02 -5.35 81.42
CA ALA A 733 43.02 -6.17 82.09
C ALA A 733 41.84 -5.30 82.56
N LEU A 734 40.71 -5.45 81.89
CA LEU A 734 39.41 -5.03 82.35
C LEU A 734 38.65 -6.32 82.60
N ASN A 735 38.51 -6.65 83.89
CA ASN A 735 37.54 -7.62 84.42
C ASN A 735 36.14 -7.23 83.91
N LEU A 736 35.77 -7.66 82.71
CA LEU A 736 34.41 -7.47 82.21
C LEU A 736 33.67 -8.81 82.30
N PRO A 737 32.54 -8.87 83.02
CA PRO A 737 31.72 -10.05 83.08
C PRO A 737 31.18 -10.38 81.68
N TYR A 738 31.15 -11.67 81.34
CA TYR A 738 30.50 -12.12 80.12
C TYR A 738 28.98 -12.10 80.37
N PHE A 739 28.26 -11.29 79.61
CA PHE A 739 26.80 -11.18 79.68
C PHE A 739 26.15 -12.11 78.67
N PHE A 740 25.23 -12.95 79.13
CA PHE A 740 24.32 -13.71 78.25
C PHE A 740 22.90 -13.18 78.46
N THR A 741 22.26 -12.75 77.37
CA THR A 741 20.83 -12.42 77.38
C THR A 741 20.04 -13.63 76.92
N ILE A 742 19.09 -14.09 77.73
CA ILE A 742 18.17 -15.19 77.37
C ILE A 742 16.77 -14.58 77.21
N CYS A 743 16.22 -14.69 76.00
CA CYS A 743 14.86 -14.24 75.67
C CYS A 743 13.87 -15.38 75.94
N VAL A 744 12.96 -15.20 76.90
CA VAL A 744 11.94 -16.20 77.25
C VAL A 744 10.56 -15.76 76.77
N GLY A 745 9.76 -16.70 76.24
CA GLY A 745 8.42 -16.44 75.72
C GLY A 745 7.49 -15.83 76.79
N SER A 746 6.61 -14.92 76.35
CA SER A 746 5.89 -13.92 77.14
C SER A 746 4.85 -14.42 78.17
N ASN A 747 4.82 -15.71 78.55
CA ASN A 747 3.75 -16.29 79.38
C ASN A 747 4.20 -17.16 80.57
N SER A 748 5.44 -17.08 81.06
CA SER A 748 5.88 -17.86 82.23
C SER A 748 6.48 -16.99 83.34
N PRO A 749 6.11 -17.18 84.62
CA PRO A 749 6.70 -16.42 85.73
C PRO A 749 8.18 -16.78 85.89
N LEU A 750 9.04 -15.74 85.95
CA LEU A 750 10.48 -15.87 86.17
C LEU A 750 10.77 -16.52 87.54
N PRO A 751 11.62 -17.56 87.65
CA PRO A 751 12.09 -18.02 88.95
C PRO A 751 13.02 -16.96 89.56
N LEU A 752 12.74 -16.56 90.80
CA LEU A 752 13.54 -15.63 91.58
C LEU A 752 14.99 -16.12 91.72
N ALA A 753 15.95 -15.24 91.43
CA ALA A 753 17.38 -15.48 91.62
C ALA A 753 17.69 -15.71 93.12
N GLN A 754 18.28 -16.87 93.45
CA GLN A 754 18.85 -17.12 94.78
C GLN A 754 20.38 -17.02 94.71
N SER A 755 20.95 -16.18 95.58
CA SER A 755 22.38 -16.03 95.81
C SER A 755 22.87 -17.15 96.73
N GLY A 756 23.84 -17.94 96.28
CA GLY A 756 24.44 -19.00 97.09
C GLY A 756 25.63 -19.66 96.42
N VAL A 757 26.83 -19.39 96.95
CA VAL A 757 28.10 -20.03 96.57
C VAL A 757 28.12 -21.44 97.17
N GLY A 758 28.03 -22.48 96.35
CA GLY A 758 28.06 -23.86 96.85
C GLY A 758 28.16 -24.93 95.75
N ASN A 759 29.29 -25.62 95.75
CA ASN A 759 29.65 -26.79 94.94
C ASN A 759 28.54 -27.87 94.93
N THR A 760 27.82 -28.05 93.82
CA THR A 760 27.01 -29.25 93.55
C THR A 760 26.89 -29.54 92.05
N THR A 761 27.08 -30.82 91.72
CA THR A 761 26.94 -31.44 90.39
C THR A 761 25.46 -31.54 90.01
N TRP A 762 25.06 -31.04 88.84
CA TRP A 762 23.72 -31.24 88.28
C TRP A 762 23.78 -32.15 87.06
N VAL A 763 23.03 -33.26 87.11
CA VAL A 763 22.83 -34.19 85.99
C VAL A 763 21.36 -34.10 85.58
N SER A 764 21.08 -33.89 84.29
CA SER A 764 19.86 -34.43 83.66
C SER A 764 19.96 -34.46 82.13
N SER A 765 19.25 -35.43 81.58
CA SER A 765 19.26 -35.97 80.23
C SER A 765 18.38 -35.21 79.22
N SER A 766 18.97 -34.70 78.14
CA SER A 766 18.31 -34.62 76.82
C SER A 766 19.34 -34.34 75.72
N SER A 767 19.24 -35.08 74.63
CA SER A 767 20.26 -35.33 73.61
C SER A 767 20.27 -34.34 72.43
N SER A 768 20.34 -33.02 72.67
CA SER A 768 20.58 -32.07 71.56
C SER A 768 21.05 -30.69 72.02
N ILE A 769 22.36 -30.50 72.22
CA ILE A 769 22.97 -29.16 72.24
C ILE A 769 24.28 -29.21 71.43
N ALA A 770 24.36 -28.37 70.41
CA ALA A 770 25.53 -28.20 69.55
C ALA A 770 26.70 -27.58 70.34
N SER A 771 27.90 -28.12 70.16
CA SER A 771 29.13 -27.59 70.72
C SER A 771 29.47 -26.21 70.15
N ILE A 772 29.83 -25.24 71.01
CA ILE A 772 30.38 -23.94 70.60
C ILE A 772 31.89 -24.07 70.43
N ASN A 773 32.39 -23.99 69.19
CA ASN A 773 33.83 -23.86 68.90
C ASN A 773 34.17 -22.38 68.66
N SER A 774 35.24 -21.92 69.32
CA SER A 774 36.09 -20.70 69.16
C SER A 774 35.51 -19.40 68.54
N PRO A 775 35.76 -18.21 69.13
CA PRO A 775 35.29 -16.93 68.58
C PRO A 775 36.08 -16.50 67.34
N THR A 776 35.39 -16.02 66.31
CA THR A 776 35.98 -15.22 65.22
C THR A 776 36.14 -13.76 65.66
N ALA A 777 37.06 -13.04 65.03
CA ALA A 777 37.58 -11.73 65.45
C ALA A 777 36.58 -10.54 65.37
N ASP A 778 35.30 -10.79 65.09
CA ASP A 778 34.24 -9.79 65.10
C ASP A 778 33.44 -9.99 66.38
N GLY A 779 33.38 -8.98 67.25
CA GLY A 779 32.74 -9.00 68.57
C GLY A 779 31.22 -9.23 68.59
N ILE A 780 30.73 -10.25 67.90
CA ILE A 780 29.34 -10.67 67.88
C ILE A 780 29.07 -11.53 69.11
N ILE A 781 28.13 -11.04 69.94
CA ILE A 781 27.56 -11.77 71.07
C ILE A 781 26.68 -12.89 70.49
N PRO A 782 26.97 -14.18 70.72
CA PRO A 782 26.08 -15.24 70.26
C PRO A 782 24.77 -15.16 71.04
N THR A 783 23.69 -14.79 70.35
CA THR A 783 22.33 -14.76 70.91
C THR A 783 21.68 -16.11 70.65
N LEU A 784 21.43 -16.91 71.68
CA LEU A 784 20.64 -18.14 71.53
C LEU A 784 19.16 -17.77 71.41
N ILE A 785 18.56 -18.07 70.26
CA ILE A 785 17.13 -17.84 69.98
C ILE A 785 16.39 -19.18 70.08
N GLY A 786 15.32 -19.25 70.87
CA GLY A 786 14.36 -20.37 70.85
C GLY A 786 14.64 -21.56 71.77
N VAL A 787 15.33 -21.38 72.89
CA VAL A 787 15.44 -22.45 73.91
C VAL A 787 14.12 -22.62 74.66
N ALA A 788 13.52 -23.81 74.56
CA ALA A 788 12.44 -24.23 75.45
C ALA A 788 12.94 -24.20 76.92
N PRO A 789 12.07 -23.93 77.92
CA PRO A 789 12.50 -23.84 79.32
C PRO A 789 13.19 -25.14 79.76
N GLY A 790 14.51 -25.07 79.94
CA GLY A 790 15.37 -26.18 80.36
C GLY A 790 16.73 -25.66 80.82
N ASN A 791 17.36 -26.37 81.76
CA ASN A 791 18.63 -25.97 82.37
C ASN A 791 19.78 -26.00 81.34
N ILE A 792 20.55 -24.90 81.25
CA ILE A 792 21.77 -24.80 80.43
C ILE A 792 22.97 -25.30 81.24
N THR A 793 23.71 -26.30 80.74
CA THR A 793 24.91 -26.84 81.39
C THR A 793 26.19 -26.31 80.72
N ILE A 794 27.11 -25.74 81.51
CA ILE A 794 28.44 -25.29 81.06
C ILE A 794 29.51 -26.17 81.74
N THR A 795 30.30 -26.92 80.97
CA THR A 795 31.37 -27.79 81.52
C THR A 795 32.74 -27.12 81.42
N ARG A 796 33.50 -27.11 82.51
CA ARG A 796 34.82 -26.45 82.64
C ARG A 796 35.97 -27.46 82.54
N THR A 797 36.96 -27.20 81.68
CA THR A 797 38.29 -27.83 81.77
C THR A 797 39.23 -26.84 82.47
N LYS A 798 39.82 -27.27 83.61
CA LYS A 798 40.70 -26.52 84.55
C LYS A 798 41.25 -25.15 84.08
N GLY A 799 41.07 -24.11 84.92
CA GLY A 799 42.09 -23.04 84.96
C GLY A 799 41.75 -21.63 85.43
N THR A 800 40.51 -21.13 85.47
CA THR A 800 40.22 -19.77 85.98
C THR A 800 38.72 -19.61 86.28
N SER A 801 38.33 -18.80 87.26
CA SER A 801 36.92 -18.48 87.52
C SER A 801 36.43 -17.43 86.53
N ILE A 802 35.43 -17.76 85.72
CA ILE A 802 34.70 -16.82 84.86
C ILE A 802 33.33 -16.59 85.52
N VAL A 803 32.98 -15.32 85.79
CA VAL A 803 31.64 -14.95 86.27
C VAL A 803 30.76 -14.71 85.05
N PHE A 804 29.65 -15.47 84.96
CA PHE A 804 28.61 -15.26 83.96
C PHE A 804 27.44 -14.52 84.62
N SER A 805 27.01 -13.41 84.03
CA SER A 805 25.77 -12.73 84.42
C SER A 805 24.70 -13.03 83.38
N ILE A 806 23.67 -13.78 83.76
CA ILE A 806 22.54 -14.13 82.90
C ILE A 806 21.43 -13.09 83.12
N LYS A 807 21.10 -12.32 82.08
CA LYS A 807 19.97 -11.39 82.08
C LYS A 807 18.81 -12.06 81.34
N VAL A 808 17.73 -12.38 82.06
CA VAL A 808 16.50 -12.89 81.44
C VAL A 808 15.62 -11.70 81.07
N VAL A 809 15.20 -11.62 79.80
CA VAL A 809 14.41 -10.51 79.26
C VAL A 809 13.13 -11.08 78.64
N GLU A 810 12.03 -10.33 78.76
CA GLU A 810 10.76 -10.62 78.09
C GLU A 810 10.96 -10.74 76.56
N GLY A 811 10.49 -11.83 75.97
CA GLY A 811 10.52 -12.06 74.53
C GLY A 811 9.59 -11.12 73.77
N VAL A 812 9.86 -10.90 72.49
CA VAL A 812 9.06 -10.00 71.64
C VAL A 812 8.30 -10.80 70.59
N THR A 813 7.01 -10.52 70.43
CA THR A 813 6.16 -11.10 69.38
C THR A 813 6.38 -10.41 68.04
N THR A 814 6.11 -11.12 66.94
CA THR A 814 6.11 -10.55 65.58
C THR A 814 5.19 -9.33 65.53
N PRO A 815 5.63 -8.19 64.96
CA PRO A 815 4.78 -7.01 64.88
C PRO A 815 3.64 -7.27 63.89
N VAL A 816 2.45 -6.76 64.18
CA VAL A 816 1.26 -6.94 63.33
C VAL A 816 1.15 -5.76 62.37
N VAL A 817 1.16 -6.05 61.07
CA VAL A 817 1.00 -5.06 59.99
C VAL A 817 -0.47 -4.61 59.92
N GLY A 818 -0.67 -3.29 59.94
CA GLY A 818 -1.96 -2.62 59.81
C GLY A 818 -2.11 -1.92 58.46
N LEU A 819 -2.72 -0.73 58.47
CA LEU A 819 -2.92 0.08 57.26
C LEU A 819 -1.60 0.37 56.54
N ILE A 820 -1.61 0.16 55.22
CA ILE A 820 -0.50 0.45 54.31
C ILE A 820 -0.90 1.66 53.46
N THR A 821 -0.01 2.66 53.40
CA THR A 821 -0.13 3.80 52.48
C THR A 821 0.94 3.65 51.41
N GLN A 822 0.51 3.55 50.15
CA GLN A 822 1.42 3.36 49.03
C GLN A 822 2.21 4.63 48.70
N PRO A 823 3.43 4.50 48.14
CA PRO A 823 4.16 5.61 47.53
C PRO A 823 3.37 6.28 46.40
N THR A 824 3.70 7.53 46.10
CA THR A 824 3.20 8.31 44.95
C THR A 824 4.34 9.10 44.34
N ASP A 825 4.17 9.64 43.14
CA ASP A 825 5.18 10.50 42.50
C ASP A 825 5.55 11.73 43.34
N ALA A 826 4.57 12.30 44.04
CA ALA A 826 4.79 13.44 44.93
C ALA A 826 5.51 13.03 46.24
N VAL A 827 5.41 11.77 46.63
CA VAL A 827 5.96 11.22 47.88
C VAL A 827 6.52 9.82 47.61
N PRO A 828 7.81 9.68 47.26
CA PRO A 828 8.41 8.42 46.77
C PRO A 828 8.63 7.36 47.86
N THR A 829 7.92 7.49 48.98
CA THR A 829 8.02 6.60 50.14
C THR A 829 6.62 6.30 50.69
N GLY A 830 6.38 5.06 51.06
CA GLY A 830 5.13 4.63 51.69
C GLY A 830 5.17 4.70 53.22
N SER A 831 4.05 4.29 53.83
CA SER A 831 3.98 4.10 55.27
C SER A 831 3.25 2.83 55.65
N VAL A 832 3.65 2.22 56.77
CA VAL A 832 3.04 1.00 57.30
C VAL A 832 2.73 1.20 58.78
N ALA A 833 1.46 1.00 59.16
CA ALA A 833 1.06 0.98 60.56
C ALA A 833 1.41 -0.37 61.21
N PHE A 834 1.86 -0.34 62.46
CA PHE A 834 2.22 -1.52 63.25
C PHE A 834 1.50 -1.52 64.59
N SER A 835 1.11 -2.71 65.04
CA SER A 835 0.59 -3.00 66.38
C SER A 835 1.25 -4.25 66.98
N GLY A 836 0.99 -4.55 68.25
CA GLY A 836 1.62 -5.69 68.93
C GLY A 836 3.09 -5.45 69.31
N LEU A 837 3.50 -4.18 69.40
CA LEU A 837 4.85 -3.78 69.83
C LEU A 837 4.98 -3.87 71.37
N PRO A 838 6.21 -3.99 71.91
CA PRO A 838 6.45 -4.07 73.36
C PRO A 838 5.72 -2.98 74.17
N SER A 839 4.99 -3.37 75.21
CA SER A 839 4.18 -2.46 76.04
C SER A 839 4.99 -1.63 77.05
N THR A 840 6.24 -2.04 77.32
CA THR A 840 7.17 -1.33 78.20
C THR A 840 8.55 -1.20 77.56
N GLY A 841 9.30 -0.16 77.93
CA GLY A 841 10.63 0.12 77.40
C GLY A 841 10.63 0.74 75.99
N THR A 842 11.83 0.96 75.44
CA THR A 842 12.04 1.41 74.06
C THR A 842 12.16 0.19 73.13
N TRP A 843 11.61 0.27 71.94
CA TRP A 843 11.78 -0.73 70.90
C TRP A 843 12.36 -0.12 69.62
N THR A 844 12.93 -0.96 68.77
CA THR A 844 13.46 -0.64 67.45
C THR A 844 12.80 -1.56 66.42
N LEU A 845 11.96 -1.02 65.55
CA LEU A 845 11.47 -1.70 64.35
C LEU A 845 12.56 -1.63 63.28
N THR A 846 12.85 -2.76 62.66
CA THR A 846 13.84 -2.89 61.58
C THR A 846 13.16 -3.51 60.37
N SER A 847 13.30 -2.85 59.22
CA SER A 847 12.87 -3.39 57.94
C SER A 847 13.98 -4.24 57.32
N SER A 848 13.62 -5.27 56.55
CA SER A 848 14.53 -6.07 55.73
C SER A 848 15.39 -5.25 54.76
N LYS A 849 14.96 -4.02 54.42
CA LYS A 849 15.73 -3.07 53.60
C LYS A 849 16.58 -2.08 54.42
N GLY A 850 16.81 -2.35 55.71
CA GLY A 850 17.75 -1.61 56.55
C GLY A 850 17.21 -0.35 57.23
N ALA A 851 16.00 0.11 56.90
CA ALA A 851 15.36 1.22 57.59
C ALA A 851 15.00 0.84 59.04
N THR A 852 15.27 1.71 60.01
CA THR A 852 14.92 1.50 61.42
C THR A 852 14.05 2.63 61.98
N LYS A 853 13.17 2.29 62.93
CA LYS A 853 12.35 3.25 63.67
C LYS A 853 12.33 2.87 65.14
N THR A 854 12.71 3.80 66.01
CA THR A 854 12.64 3.62 67.46
C THR A 854 11.38 4.27 68.04
N GLY A 855 10.86 3.70 69.13
CA GLY A 855 9.69 4.24 69.79
C GLY A 855 9.37 3.58 71.13
N THR A 856 8.23 4.00 71.70
CA THR A 856 7.66 3.49 72.96
C THR A 856 6.17 3.28 72.78
N GLY A 857 5.57 2.33 73.51
CA GLY A 857 4.13 2.01 73.40
C GLY A 857 3.84 0.88 72.41
N THR A 858 2.58 0.49 72.27
CA THR A 858 2.18 -0.76 71.58
C THR A 858 1.88 -0.62 70.08
N THR A 859 1.82 0.61 69.56
CA THR A 859 1.52 0.91 68.14
C THR A 859 2.41 2.02 67.59
N THR A 860 2.62 2.03 66.28
CA THR A 860 3.31 3.12 65.56
C THR A 860 2.98 3.11 64.07
N THR A 861 3.32 4.17 63.35
CA THR A 861 3.34 4.18 61.88
C THR A 861 4.77 4.41 61.41
N PHE A 862 5.32 3.49 60.61
CA PHE A 862 6.65 3.63 60.00
C PHE A 862 6.49 4.34 58.65
N THR A 863 6.82 5.63 58.60
CA THR A 863 6.79 6.48 57.39
C THR A 863 8.17 6.55 56.74
N GLY A 864 8.24 6.92 55.46
CA GLY A 864 9.52 7.08 54.77
C GLY A 864 10.14 5.76 54.31
N LEU A 865 9.32 4.72 54.18
CA LEU A 865 9.78 3.42 53.67
C LEU A 865 9.89 3.50 52.15
N ALA A 866 11.07 3.15 51.62
CA ALA A 866 11.30 3.08 50.18
C ALA A 866 10.39 2.05 49.49
N GLN A 867 10.32 2.09 48.17
CA GLN A 867 9.52 1.15 47.40
C GLN A 867 10.03 -0.31 47.50
N GLY A 868 9.14 -1.27 47.26
CA GLY A 868 9.35 -2.72 47.18
C GLY A 868 8.86 -3.53 48.39
N THR A 869 9.25 -4.81 48.45
CA THR A 869 8.78 -5.72 49.51
C THR A 869 9.59 -5.60 50.79
N HIS A 870 8.91 -5.32 51.90
CA HIS A 870 9.47 -5.21 53.25
C HIS A 870 8.98 -6.34 54.15
N THR A 871 9.88 -6.90 54.94
CA THR A 871 9.51 -7.63 56.17
C THR A 871 10.04 -6.85 57.37
N PHE A 872 9.37 -6.98 58.51
CA PHE A 872 9.67 -6.19 59.70
C PHE A 872 9.94 -7.08 60.89
N THR A 873 11.01 -6.77 61.62
CA THR A 873 11.31 -7.32 62.95
C THR A 873 11.28 -6.20 63.97
N VAL A 874 11.02 -6.51 65.23
CA VAL A 874 11.13 -5.56 66.34
C VAL A 874 12.12 -6.07 67.36
N THR A 875 12.99 -5.17 67.85
CA THR A 875 13.95 -5.42 68.93
C THR A 875 13.53 -4.61 70.15
N ASN A 876 13.38 -5.23 71.33
CA ASN A 876 13.09 -4.47 72.57
C ASN A 876 14.36 -3.92 73.23
N SER A 877 14.20 -3.13 74.29
CA SER A 877 15.30 -2.51 75.06
C SER A 877 16.23 -3.52 75.74
N GLY A 878 15.86 -4.80 75.80
CA GLY A 878 16.72 -5.86 76.32
C GLY A 878 17.46 -6.65 75.23
N GLY A 879 17.28 -6.32 73.95
CA GLY A 879 18.00 -6.92 72.82
C GLY A 879 17.32 -8.16 72.21
N CYS A 880 16.09 -8.48 72.61
CA CYS A 880 15.33 -9.60 72.03
C CYS A 880 14.69 -9.18 70.71
N VAL A 881 14.90 -9.96 69.65
CA VAL A 881 14.39 -9.71 68.30
C VAL A 881 13.24 -10.66 67.97
N SER A 882 12.14 -10.14 67.43
CA SER A 882 11.01 -10.96 66.94
C SER A 882 11.37 -11.73 65.66
N THR A 883 10.54 -12.71 65.28
CA THR A 883 10.53 -13.19 63.88
C THR A 883 10.05 -12.08 62.93
N ALA A 884 10.35 -12.21 61.65
CA ALA A 884 9.93 -11.24 60.63
C ALA A 884 8.46 -11.45 60.23
N THR A 885 7.78 -10.37 59.84
CA THR A 885 6.41 -10.43 59.29
C THR A 885 6.36 -11.26 58.01
N THR A 886 5.35 -12.13 57.87
CA THR A 886 5.08 -12.92 56.66
C THR A 886 3.57 -12.96 56.34
N PRO A 887 3.17 -12.84 55.05
CA PRO A 887 3.99 -12.50 53.89
C PRO A 887 4.54 -11.06 53.96
N GLY A 888 5.52 -10.74 53.11
CA GLY A 888 6.10 -9.40 53.07
C GLY A 888 5.09 -8.34 52.65
N THR A 889 5.25 -7.12 53.17
CA THR A 889 4.44 -5.95 52.82
C THR A 889 5.01 -5.28 51.57
N VAL A 890 4.22 -5.19 50.51
CA VAL A 890 4.64 -4.55 49.25
C VAL A 890 4.26 -3.08 49.26
N LEU A 891 5.26 -2.22 49.08
CA LEU A 891 5.07 -0.81 48.78
C LEU A 891 5.35 -0.57 47.30
N ASN A 892 4.36 -0.12 46.52
CA ASN A 892 4.52 0.16 45.10
C ASN A 892 3.71 1.40 44.67
N SER A 893 4.32 2.29 43.88
CA SER A 893 3.63 3.41 43.24
C SER A 893 2.71 2.92 42.14
N SER A 894 1.59 3.60 41.90
CA SER A 894 0.82 3.39 40.67
C SER A 894 1.52 4.08 39.50
N PRO A 895 1.41 3.56 38.28
CA PRO A 895 1.93 4.24 37.11
C PRO A 895 1.22 5.58 36.90
N VAL A 896 1.84 6.47 36.13
CA VAL A 896 1.28 7.77 35.72
C VAL A 896 1.13 7.78 34.21
N ALA A 897 -0.12 7.92 33.77
CA ALA A 897 -0.49 8.02 32.37
C ALA A 897 -0.66 9.51 31.96
N VAL A 898 -0.11 9.92 30.83
CA VAL A 898 -0.07 11.30 30.31
C VAL A 898 -0.83 11.36 28.98
N ALA A 899 -1.50 12.47 28.66
CA ALA A 899 -2.32 12.51 27.45
C ALA A 899 -1.47 12.54 26.17
N ASP A 900 -1.89 11.76 25.18
CA ASP A 900 -1.22 11.63 23.90
C ASP A 900 -1.99 12.33 22.79
N VAL A 901 -1.23 12.95 21.89
CA VAL A 901 -1.76 13.60 20.71
C VAL A 901 -0.95 13.16 19.50
N ASN A 902 -1.66 12.87 18.42
CA ASN A 902 -1.02 12.63 17.14
C ASN A 902 -1.91 13.11 16.01
N SER A 903 -1.32 13.31 14.83
CA SER A 903 -2.04 13.76 13.66
C SER A 903 -1.54 13.07 12.41
N THR A 904 -2.44 12.84 11.46
CA THR A 904 -2.12 12.38 10.12
C THR A 904 -2.90 13.23 9.12
N ASN A 905 -2.54 13.17 7.85
CA ASN A 905 -3.40 13.71 6.81
C ASN A 905 -4.50 12.69 6.48
N GLU A 906 -5.61 13.14 5.90
CA GLU A 906 -6.62 12.20 5.42
C GLU A 906 -6.05 11.23 4.39
N ASP A 907 -6.64 10.04 4.36
CA ASP A 907 -6.19 8.88 3.57
C ASP A 907 -4.76 8.39 3.82
N VAL A 908 -4.05 8.95 4.81
CA VAL A 908 -2.72 8.52 5.22
C VAL A 908 -2.79 7.67 6.48
N THR A 909 -2.35 6.42 6.36
CA THR A 909 -2.21 5.52 7.51
C THR A 909 -1.13 6.03 8.47
N LEU A 910 -1.52 6.27 9.72
CA LEU A 910 -0.62 6.61 10.81
C LEU A 910 -0.11 5.32 11.47
N THR A 911 1.18 5.04 11.32
CA THR A 911 1.84 3.92 12.01
C THR A 911 2.81 4.47 13.05
N VAL A 912 2.58 4.13 14.32
CA VAL A 912 3.44 4.50 15.44
C VAL A 912 4.05 3.23 16.01
N GLY A 913 5.39 3.14 15.93
CA GLY A 913 6.15 2.03 16.48
C GLY A 913 6.46 2.20 17.96
N ASP A 914 6.82 1.08 18.61
CA ASP A 914 7.23 1.02 20.01
C ASP A 914 8.45 1.94 20.28
N GLY A 915 8.34 2.80 21.29
CA GLY A 915 9.37 3.76 21.70
C GLY A 915 9.59 4.92 20.74
N LEU A 916 8.75 5.08 19.71
CA LEU A 916 8.83 6.19 18.75
C LEU A 916 7.95 7.38 19.18
N ALA A 917 8.22 8.55 18.61
CA ALA A 917 7.42 9.75 18.88
C ALA A 917 5.93 9.51 18.59
N GLY A 918 5.08 9.80 19.58
CA GLY A 918 3.63 9.59 19.50
C GLY A 918 3.16 8.23 20.00
N ASP A 919 4.06 7.34 20.43
CA ASP A 919 3.70 6.13 21.16
C ASP A 919 3.03 6.49 22.49
N ILE A 920 1.95 5.78 22.81
CA ILE A 920 1.15 5.93 24.02
C ILE A 920 2.00 5.83 25.28
N LEU A 921 2.97 4.91 25.34
CA LEU A 921 3.74 4.66 26.56
C LEU A 921 4.98 5.54 26.70
N LEU A 922 5.31 6.37 25.70
CA LEU A 922 6.59 7.09 25.65
C LEU A 922 6.71 8.17 26.74
N ASN A 923 5.60 8.85 27.06
CA ASN A 923 5.51 9.91 28.07
C ASN A 923 4.94 9.42 29.41
N ASP A 924 4.58 8.13 29.50
CA ASP A 924 4.07 7.49 30.69
C ASP A 924 5.23 7.02 31.60
N THR A 925 5.03 7.05 32.91
CA THR A 925 6.11 6.75 33.88
C THR A 925 5.65 5.91 35.05
N ASP A 926 6.56 5.17 35.67
CA ASP A 926 6.38 4.59 37.01
C ASP A 926 7.53 5.03 37.92
N ALA A 927 7.20 5.57 39.09
CA ALA A 927 8.16 6.14 40.03
C ALA A 927 9.03 5.09 40.74
N ASP A 928 8.72 3.80 40.63
CA ASP A 928 9.54 2.71 41.17
C ASP A 928 10.77 2.37 40.29
N GLY A 929 10.86 2.99 39.10
CA GLY A 929 11.93 2.78 38.12
C GLY A 929 11.82 1.48 37.32
N ASN A 930 10.70 0.77 37.47
CA ASN A 930 10.34 -0.38 36.66
C ASN A 930 9.55 0.12 35.45
N ASN A 931 10.26 0.54 34.40
CA ASN A 931 9.65 1.07 33.16
C ASN A 931 8.83 0.03 32.35
N THR A 932 8.54 -1.14 32.92
CA THR A 932 7.79 -2.21 32.24
C THR A 932 6.29 -2.01 32.43
N ILE A 933 5.77 -0.88 31.96
CA ILE A 933 4.32 -0.59 31.87
C ILE A 933 3.77 -1.12 30.55
N SER A 934 2.48 -1.46 30.51
CA SER A 934 1.81 -1.94 29.29
C SER A 934 0.37 -1.45 29.21
N VAL A 935 -0.15 -1.24 27.99
CA VAL A 935 -1.56 -0.93 27.77
C VAL A 935 -2.38 -2.21 28.00
N SER A 936 -3.22 -2.20 29.03
CA SER A 936 -4.03 -3.37 29.41
C SER A 936 -5.41 -3.37 28.77
N LYS A 937 -5.96 -2.18 28.48
CA LYS A 937 -7.25 -2.00 27.79
C LYS A 937 -7.46 -0.57 27.30
N TYR A 938 -8.43 -0.38 26.43
CA TYR A 938 -8.88 0.95 26.00
C TYR A 938 -10.38 0.97 25.68
N THR A 939 -10.96 2.15 25.71
CA THR A 939 -12.34 2.44 25.29
C THR A 939 -12.33 3.54 24.25
N ILE A 940 -13.36 3.56 23.41
CA ILE A 940 -13.52 4.56 22.35
C ILE A 940 -14.84 5.28 22.57
N ALA A 941 -14.80 6.61 22.56
CA ALA A 941 -16.00 7.43 22.64
C ALA A 941 -17.00 7.01 21.54
N GLY A 942 -18.22 6.63 21.94
CA GLY A 942 -19.27 6.15 21.03
C GLY A 942 -19.40 4.63 20.88
N ILE A 943 -18.42 3.82 21.32
CA ILE A 943 -18.51 2.34 21.28
C ILE A 943 -18.94 1.75 22.65
N GLY A 944 -18.67 2.45 23.76
CA GLY A 944 -19.27 2.18 25.08
C GLY A 944 -18.79 0.90 25.80
N THR A 945 -17.93 0.08 25.21
CA THR A 945 -17.32 -1.11 25.81
C THR A 945 -15.79 -1.08 25.72
N ASP A 946 -15.13 -1.81 26.62
CA ASP A 946 -13.68 -2.08 26.54
C ASP A 946 -13.37 -2.83 25.22
N GLN A 947 -12.34 -2.37 24.53
CA GLN A 947 -11.85 -2.96 23.28
C GLN A 947 -10.68 -3.89 23.54
N LEU A 948 -10.51 -4.88 22.67
CA LEU A 948 -9.41 -5.84 22.78
C LEU A 948 -8.11 -5.24 22.24
N ILE A 949 -7.05 -5.34 23.03
CA ILE A 949 -5.67 -4.99 22.64
C ILE A 949 -5.17 -5.97 21.58
N ASN A 950 -4.31 -5.51 20.67
CA ASN A 950 -3.80 -6.27 19.51
C ASN A 950 -4.90 -6.70 18.53
N SER A 951 -5.96 -5.91 18.39
CA SER A 951 -7.02 -6.16 17.42
C SER A 951 -7.47 -4.87 16.72
N VAL A 952 -7.84 -5.01 15.45
CA VAL A 952 -8.36 -3.89 14.65
C VAL A 952 -9.80 -3.59 15.07
N VAL A 953 -10.06 -2.33 15.40
CA VAL A 953 -11.38 -1.82 15.78
C VAL A 953 -11.81 -0.75 14.78
N THR A 954 -13.05 -0.82 14.29
CA THR A 954 -13.64 0.21 13.44
C THR A 954 -14.20 1.36 14.27
N LEU A 955 -13.84 2.58 13.91
CA LEU A 955 -14.27 3.80 14.59
C LEU A 955 -15.65 4.27 14.09
N PRO A 956 -16.47 4.89 14.95
CA PRO A 956 -17.75 5.49 14.57
C PRO A 956 -17.62 6.58 13.50
N ASN A 957 -18.74 6.91 12.85
CA ASN A 957 -18.88 8.01 11.87
C ASN A 957 -17.93 7.92 10.67
N GLY A 958 -17.46 6.72 10.33
CA GLY A 958 -16.51 6.53 9.24
C GLY A 958 -15.11 7.08 9.54
N ALA A 959 -14.76 7.34 10.80
CA ALA A 959 -13.46 7.89 11.16
C ALA A 959 -12.29 6.94 10.87
N GLY A 960 -12.54 5.66 10.55
CA GLY A 960 -11.51 4.72 10.11
C GLY A 960 -11.38 3.50 11.02
N THR A 961 -10.17 2.96 11.13
CA THR A 961 -9.86 1.80 11.98
C THR A 961 -8.59 2.05 12.80
N ILE A 962 -8.52 1.48 14.01
CA ILE A 962 -7.33 1.55 14.85
C ILE A 962 -7.00 0.18 15.45
N ASN A 963 -5.71 -0.12 15.58
CA ASN A 963 -5.19 -1.27 16.29
C ASN A 963 -4.12 -0.82 17.29
N ILE A 964 -4.42 -0.87 18.59
CA ILE A 964 -3.51 -0.52 19.68
C ILE A 964 -2.90 -1.80 20.26
N GLN A 965 -1.58 -1.81 20.39
CA GLN A 965 -0.81 -2.92 20.93
C GLN A 965 -0.52 -2.74 22.43
N ALA A 966 -0.20 -3.83 23.12
CA ALA A 966 0.10 -3.80 24.56
C ALA A 966 1.35 -2.98 24.92
N ASN A 967 2.29 -2.81 23.99
CA ASN A 967 3.48 -1.99 24.15
C ASN A 967 3.26 -0.52 23.75
N GLY A 968 2.02 -0.06 23.60
CA GLY A 968 1.71 1.34 23.31
C GLY A 968 1.74 1.72 21.83
N SER A 969 2.46 0.95 21.01
CA SER A 969 2.46 1.11 19.55
C SER A 969 1.05 0.93 18.95
N TYR A 970 0.76 1.61 17.85
CA TYR A 970 -0.55 1.50 17.19
C TYR A 970 -0.50 1.80 15.70
N VAL A 971 -1.50 1.29 14.97
CA VAL A 971 -1.77 1.63 13.57
C VAL A 971 -3.18 2.21 13.48
N TYR A 972 -3.29 3.41 12.94
CA TYR A 972 -4.56 4.08 12.66
C TYR A 972 -4.68 4.33 11.15
N ILE A 973 -5.76 3.84 10.56
CA ILE A 973 -6.09 4.02 9.14
C ILE A 973 -7.35 4.90 9.10
N PRO A 974 -7.26 6.17 8.66
CA PRO A 974 -8.44 7.02 8.47
C PRO A 974 -9.47 6.37 7.55
N GLY A 975 -10.74 6.70 7.72
CA GLY A 975 -11.75 6.40 6.70
C GLY A 975 -11.48 7.23 5.44
N LEU A 976 -11.96 6.73 4.31
CA LEU A 976 -11.79 7.39 3.02
C LEU A 976 -12.35 8.83 3.07
N ASN A 977 -11.51 9.81 2.75
CA ASN A 977 -11.81 11.26 2.76
C ASN A 977 -12.31 11.77 4.13
N PHE A 978 -11.98 11.07 5.22
CA PHE A 978 -12.32 11.52 6.56
C PHE A 978 -11.26 12.51 7.03
N ASN A 979 -11.67 13.73 7.34
CA ASN A 979 -10.86 14.71 8.05
C ASN A 979 -11.57 15.25 9.30
N GLY A 980 -10.79 15.84 10.20
CA GLY A 980 -11.25 16.39 11.47
C GLY A 980 -10.91 15.52 12.69
N ALA A 981 -11.70 15.68 13.75
CA ALA A 981 -11.43 15.06 15.04
C ALA A 981 -11.87 13.59 15.07
N VAL A 982 -10.95 12.70 15.42
CA VAL A 982 -11.24 11.28 15.67
C VAL A 982 -11.90 11.13 17.03
N PRO A 983 -12.85 10.19 17.23
CA PRO A 983 -13.38 9.88 18.55
C PRO A 983 -12.27 9.60 19.57
N VAL A 984 -12.30 10.31 20.70
CA VAL A 984 -11.25 10.21 21.73
C VAL A 984 -11.15 8.78 22.25
N ILE A 985 -9.93 8.27 22.32
CA ILE A 985 -9.61 6.95 22.85
C ILE A 985 -9.11 7.13 24.28
N THR A 986 -9.71 6.42 25.23
CA THR A 986 -9.25 6.39 26.63
C THR A 986 -8.58 5.06 26.90
N TYR A 987 -7.29 5.06 27.16
CA TYR A 987 -6.50 3.84 27.42
C TYR A 987 -6.19 3.70 28.91
N THR A 988 -5.83 2.48 29.32
CA THR A 988 -5.41 2.14 30.69
C THR A 988 -4.09 1.40 30.62
N ILE A 989 -3.10 1.88 31.38
CA ILE A 989 -1.80 1.25 31.54
C ILE A 989 -1.76 0.46 32.86
N THR A 990 -0.96 -0.60 32.89
CA THR A 990 -0.79 -1.49 34.03
C THR A 990 0.69 -1.80 34.26
N ASP A 991 1.12 -1.76 35.52
CA ASP A 991 2.45 -2.18 35.95
C ASP A 991 2.52 -3.71 36.23
N PRO A 992 3.71 -4.30 36.42
CA PRO A 992 3.86 -5.73 36.70
C PRO A 992 3.26 -6.21 38.03
N THR A 993 2.87 -5.30 38.93
CA THR A 993 2.21 -5.60 40.21
C THR A 993 0.69 -5.54 40.12
N GLY A 994 0.14 -5.04 39.01
CA GLY A 994 -1.27 -4.93 38.71
C GLY A 994 -1.91 -3.58 39.07
N LEU A 995 -1.13 -2.55 39.43
CA LEU A 995 -1.66 -1.19 39.61
C LEU A 995 -1.88 -0.53 38.25
N THR A 996 -2.87 0.37 38.16
CA THR A 996 -3.31 0.94 36.87
C THR A 996 -3.50 2.44 36.90
N ALA A 997 -3.34 3.07 35.73
CA ALA A 997 -3.69 4.46 35.48
C ALA A 997 -4.30 4.61 34.07
N SER A 998 -5.07 5.68 33.84
CA SER A 998 -5.76 5.91 32.57
C SER A 998 -5.52 7.32 32.05
N SER A 999 -5.44 7.46 30.73
CA SER A 999 -5.27 8.71 30.01
C SER A 999 -5.91 8.61 28.62
N THR A 1000 -5.70 9.59 27.74
CA THR A 1000 -6.36 9.69 26.44
C THR A 1000 -5.38 9.81 25.29
N LEU A 1001 -5.68 9.12 24.19
CA LEU A 1001 -5.09 9.34 22.87
C LEU A 1001 -6.07 10.15 22.02
N THR A 1002 -5.64 11.34 21.59
CA THR A 1002 -6.40 12.21 20.68
C THR A 1002 -5.74 12.21 19.31
N LEU A 1003 -6.48 11.77 18.30
CA LEU A 1003 -6.02 11.78 16.90
C LEU A 1003 -6.74 12.87 16.12
N THR A 1004 -5.99 13.59 15.30
CA THR A 1004 -6.54 14.59 14.35
C THR A 1004 -6.20 14.17 12.93
N VAL A 1005 -7.17 14.23 12.02
CA VAL A 1005 -6.93 14.02 10.60
C VAL A 1005 -6.99 15.36 9.88
N ASN A 1006 -5.89 15.78 9.27
CA ASN A 1006 -5.80 17.05 8.58
C ASN A 1006 -6.45 16.93 7.19
N PRO A 1007 -7.30 17.89 6.79
CA PRO A 1007 -7.85 17.91 5.43
C PRO A 1007 -6.73 18.19 4.41
N ILE A 1008 -6.82 17.53 3.26
CA ILE A 1008 -5.98 17.70 2.07
C ILE A 1008 -6.92 17.85 0.88
N ASN A 1009 -6.76 18.96 0.17
CA ASN A 1009 -7.63 19.27 -0.95
C ASN A 1009 -7.53 18.22 -2.07
N ASP A 1010 -8.66 17.66 -2.45
CA ASP A 1010 -8.86 16.73 -3.54
C ASP A 1010 -9.13 17.46 -4.86
N ALA A 1011 -8.91 16.79 -5.99
CA ALA A 1011 -9.28 17.36 -7.28
C ALA A 1011 -10.79 17.17 -7.54
N PRO A 1012 -11.47 18.15 -8.18
CA PRO A 1012 -12.86 17.99 -8.54
C PRO A 1012 -13.05 16.88 -9.59
N VAL A 1013 -14.25 16.34 -9.66
CA VAL A 1013 -14.67 15.35 -10.66
C VAL A 1013 -15.63 16.02 -11.64
N ALA A 1014 -15.16 16.24 -12.87
CA ALA A 1014 -15.95 16.82 -13.95
C ALA A 1014 -16.63 15.74 -14.81
N ASN A 1015 -17.92 15.87 -15.13
CA ASN A 1015 -18.74 14.88 -15.83
C ASN A 1015 -19.29 15.43 -17.16
N PRO A 1016 -19.38 14.63 -18.26
CA PRO A 1016 -19.80 15.16 -19.56
C PRO A 1016 -21.23 15.70 -19.59
N ASP A 1017 -21.42 16.82 -20.29
CA ASP A 1017 -22.70 17.48 -20.50
C ASP A 1017 -23.24 17.28 -21.90
N VAL A 1018 -24.57 17.15 -21.98
CA VAL A 1018 -25.29 17.05 -23.23
C VAL A 1018 -26.47 18.02 -23.24
N ASN A 1019 -26.64 18.74 -24.34
CA ASN A 1019 -27.79 19.60 -24.53
C ASN A 1019 -28.25 19.63 -25.99
N SER A 1020 -29.46 20.14 -26.23
CA SER A 1020 -29.98 20.28 -27.58
C SER A 1020 -30.89 21.50 -27.73
N THR A 1021 -30.99 22.00 -28.95
CA THR A 1021 -31.92 23.08 -29.32
C THR A 1021 -32.48 22.82 -30.71
N ASN A 1022 -33.51 23.55 -31.10
CA ASN A 1022 -34.02 23.51 -32.47
C ASN A 1022 -33.25 24.50 -33.37
N LYS A 1023 -33.24 24.23 -34.67
CA LYS A 1023 -32.71 25.13 -35.69
C LYS A 1023 -33.25 26.55 -35.51
N ASN A 1024 -32.36 27.54 -35.63
CA ASN A 1024 -32.65 28.97 -35.45
C ASN A 1024 -33.18 29.37 -34.05
N VAL A 1025 -33.05 28.49 -33.04
CA VAL A 1025 -33.41 28.78 -31.65
C VAL A 1025 -32.16 28.86 -30.78
N THR A 1026 -31.94 30.02 -30.16
CA THR A 1026 -30.86 30.21 -29.18
C THR A 1026 -31.12 29.34 -27.94
N LEU A 1027 -30.12 28.54 -27.56
CA LEU A 1027 -30.08 27.80 -26.31
C LEU A 1027 -29.50 28.70 -25.21
N THR A 1028 -30.27 28.93 -24.16
CA THR A 1028 -29.83 29.67 -22.96
C THR A 1028 -29.92 28.75 -21.76
N VAL A 1029 -28.79 28.49 -21.11
CA VAL A 1029 -28.69 27.71 -19.89
C VAL A 1029 -28.30 28.65 -18.76
N ALA A 1030 -29.14 28.73 -17.74
CA ALA A 1030 -28.90 29.55 -16.56
C ALA A 1030 -28.10 28.79 -15.50
N ASP A 1031 -27.47 29.54 -14.59
CA ASP A 1031 -26.74 29.00 -13.44
C ASP A 1031 -27.60 28.01 -12.63
N GLY A 1032 -27.11 26.79 -12.46
CA GLY A 1032 -27.76 25.71 -11.72
C GLY A 1032 -29.00 25.10 -12.43
N ALA A 1033 -29.26 25.48 -13.68
CA ALA A 1033 -30.32 24.87 -14.48
C ALA A 1033 -29.88 23.54 -15.10
N ALA A 1034 -30.85 22.69 -15.47
CA ALA A 1034 -30.55 21.45 -16.19
C ALA A 1034 -29.74 21.73 -17.48
N GLY A 1035 -28.57 21.09 -17.60
CA GLY A 1035 -27.64 21.27 -18.72
C GLY A 1035 -26.58 22.36 -18.52
N ASP A 1036 -26.53 22.98 -17.33
CA ASP A 1036 -25.39 23.76 -16.85
C ASP A 1036 -24.18 22.83 -16.66
N VAL A 1037 -23.00 23.27 -17.12
CA VAL A 1037 -21.80 22.41 -17.15
C VAL A 1037 -21.19 22.14 -15.79
N LEU A 1038 -21.62 22.81 -14.72
CA LEU A 1038 -21.16 22.53 -13.36
C LEU A 1038 -22.15 21.72 -12.53
N LEU A 1039 -23.37 21.47 -13.04
CA LEU A 1039 -24.46 20.91 -12.24
C LEU A 1039 -24.23 19.44 -11.85
N ASN A 1040 -23.57 18.68 -12.72
CA ASN A 1040 -23.22 17.27 -12.52
C ASN A 1040 -21.77 17.08 -12.05
N ASP A 1041 -21.02 18.16 -11.86
CA ASP A 1041 -19.67 18.13 -11.36
C ASP A 1041 -19.67 18.11 -9.83
N THR A 1042 -18.73 17.39 -9.25
CA THR A 1042 -18.67 17.20 -7.80
C THR A 1042 -17.27 17.37 -7.29
N ASP A 1043 -17.15 17.80 -6.05
CA ASP A 1043 -15.90 17.85 -5.32
C ASP A 1043 -16.14 17.23 -3.95
N VAL A 1044 -15.17 16.46 -3.47
CA VAL A 1044 -15.32 15.69 -2.25
C VAL A 1044 -15.01 16.50 -1.00
N ASP A 1045 -14.26 17.60 -1.15
CA ASP A 1045 -13.98 18.54 -0.07
C ASP A 1045 -15.25 19.31 0.30
N ALA A 1046 -15.47 19.41 1.62
CA ALA A 1046 -16.57 20.22 2.11
C ALA A 1046 -16.32 21.72 1.83
N ALA A 1047 -17.37 22.41 1.38
CA ALA A 1047 -17.39 23.87 1.16
C ALA A 1047 -16.54 24.39 -0.02
N THR A 1048 -16.24 23.57 -1.03
CA THR A 1048 -15.68 24.03 -2.31
C THR A 1048 -16.78 24.62 -3.22
N THR A 1049 -16.41 25.61 -4.03
CA THR A 1049 -17.29 26.18 -5.06
C THR A 1049 -16.63 26.00 -6.41
N LEU A 1050 -17.20 25.13 -7.24
CA LEU A 1050 -16.68 24.87 -8.57
C LEU A 1050 -16.90 26.06 -9.49
N VAL A 1051 -15.89 26.38 -10.28
CA VAL A 1051 -15.95 27.40 -11.32
C VAL A 1051 -15.31 26.89 -12.60
N VAL A 1052 -15.90 27.23 -13.74
CA VAL A 1052 -15.23 27.11 -15.03
C VAL A 1052 -14.12 28.15 -15.10
N THR A 1053 -12.91 27.70 -15.45
CA THR A 1053 -11.73 28.56 -15.58
C THR A 1053 -11.43 28.91 -17.03
N LYS A 1054 -11.74 28.00 -17.96
CA LYS A 1054 -11.53 28.16 -19.41
C LYS A 1054 -12.26 27.07 -20.19
N PHE A 1055 -12.34 27.23 -21.51
CA PHE A 1055 -12.81 26.20 -22.42
C PHE A 1055 -12.05 26.22 -23.74
N THR A 1056 -12.08 25.12 -24.48
CA THR A 1056 -11.49 25.01 -25.82
C THR A 1056 -12.56 24.55 -26.82
N VAL A 1057 -12.39 24.99 -28.06
CA VAL A 1057 -13.24 24.61 -29.18
C VAL A 1057 -12.35 24.03 -30.28
N PRO A 1058 -12.64 22.81 -30.78
CA PRO A 1058 -11.88 22.20 -31.87
C PRO A 1058 -11.77 23.14 -33.07
N GLY A 1059 -10.54 23.35 -33.54
CA GLY A 1059 -10.22 24.22 -34.69
C GLY A 1059 -9.76 25.65 -34.34
N LEU A 1060 -9.80 26.09 -33.07
CA LEU A 1060 -9.31 27.42 -32.66
C LEU A 1060 -7.89 27.42 -32.02
N GLY A 1061 -7.31 26.24 -31.77
CA GLY A 1061 -5.89 26.07 -31.39
C GLY A 1061 -5.42 26.75 -30.09
N SER A 1062 -6.34 27.34 -29.31
CA SER A 1062 -6.05 28.11 -28.10
C SER A 1062 -7.21 28.03 -27.10
N ASP A 1063 -6.91 28.31 -25.82
CA ASP A 1063 -7.92 28.46 -24.77
C ASP A 1063 -8.80 29.68 -25.05
N GLN A 1064 -10.10 29.53 -24.86
CA GLN A 1064 -11.09 30.56 -25.12
C GLN A 1064 -11.41 31.33 -23.83
N LEU A 1065 -11.62 32.63 -24.00
CA LEU A 1065 -11.95 33.52 -22.89
C LEU A 1065 -13.41 33.31 -22.46
N LEU A 1066 -13.61 33.15 -21.15
CA LEU A 1066 -14.95 33.14 -20.56
C LEU A 1066 -15.64 34.51 -20.68
N ASN A 1067 -16.96 34.52 -20.57
CA ASN A 1067 -17.80 35.71 -20.69
C ASN A 1067 -17.65 36.46 -22.02
N SER A 1068 -17.24 35.75 -23.07
CA SER A 1068 -17.07 36.28 -24.42
C SER A 1068 -17.77 35.38 -25.45
N THR A 1069 -18.34 35.99 -26.48
CA THR A 1069 -18.94 35.25 -27.60
C THR A 1069 -17.84 34.74 -28.52
N ILE A 1070 -17.74 33.41 -28.63
CA ILE A 1070 -16.78 32.69 -29.46
C ILE A 1070 -17.51 32.07 -30.65
N THR A 1071 -16.97 32.28 -31.86
CA THR A 1071 -17.48 31.67 -33.08
C THR A 1071 -16.95 30.25 -33.22
N ILE A 1072 -17.85 29.29 -33.37
CA ILE A 1072 -17.48 27.88 -33.52
C ILE A 1072 -17.06 27.60 -34.98
N PRO A 1073 -15.87 27.03 -35.22
CA PRO A 1073 -15.41 26.65 -36.55
C PRO A 1073 -16.39 25.71 -37.28
N GLY A 1074 -16.41 25.79 -38.61
CA GLY A 1074 -17.33 24.97 -39.42
C GLY A 1074 -18.74 25.56 -39.58
N GLY A 1075 -19.00 26.75 -39.04
CA GLY A 1075 -20.24 27.48 -39.26
C GLY A 1075 -21.44 26.99 -38.44
N SER A 1076 -21.20 26.29 -37.32
CA SER A 1076 -22.27 25.75 -36.46
C SER A 1076 -22.99 26.81 -35.62
N GLY A 1077 -22.33 27.91 -35.27
CA GLY A 1077 -22.90 28.96 -34.44
C GLY A 1077 -21.87 29.68 -33.57
N THR A 1078 -22.34 30.29 -32.49
CA THR A 1078 -21.51 30.97 -31.49
C THR A 1078 -21.86 30.51 -30.07
N ILE A 1079 -20.89 30.45 -29.17
CA ILE A 1079 -21.09 30.16 -27.74
C ILE A 1079 -20.50 31.25 -26.85
N ASN A 1080 -21.18 31.56 -25.75
CA ASN A 1080 -20.65 32.35 -24.64
C ASN A 1080 -20.80 31.56 -23.33
N MET A 1081 -19.67 31.11 -22.77
CA MET A 1081 -19.62 30.32 -21.53
C MET A 1081 -19.13 31.18 -20.37
N GLN A 1082 -19.80 31.07 -19.23
CA GLN A 1082 -19.54 31.83 -18.02
C GLN A 1082 -18.75 31.00 -17.00
N ALA A 1083 -18.14 31.67 -16.01
CA ALA A 1083 -17.37 31.02 -14.95
C ALA A 1083 -18.24 30.19 -13.99
N ASN A 1084 -19.54 30.48 -13.89
CA ASN A 1084 -20.48 29.72 -13.07
C ASN A 1084 -21.15 28.56 -13.84
N GLY A 1085 -20.57 28.12 -14.96
CA GLY A 1085 -21.09 27.00 -15.74
C GLY A 1085 -22.26 27.30 -16.68
N SER A 1086 -22.95 28.43 -16.47
CA SER A 1086 -23.99 28.90 -17.39
C SER A 1086 -23.43 29.26 -18.77
N TYR A 1087 -24.23 29.10 -19.83
CA TYR A 1087 -23.82 29.47 -21.19
C TYR A 1087 -25.00 29.81 -22.11
N VAL A 1088 -24.67 30.53 -23.19
CA VAL A 1088 -25.58 30.84 -24.29
C VAL A 1088 -24.99 30.32 -25.60
N PHE A 1089 -25.70 29.44 -26.28
CA PHE A 1089 -25.34 28.96 -27.61
C PHE A 1089 -26.37 29.44 -28.65
N THR A 1090 -25.89 30.10 -29.70
CA THR A 1090 -26.72 30.55 -30.83
C THR A 1090 -26.32 29.81 -32.10
N PRO A 1091 -27.18 28.92 -32.63
CA PRO A 1091 -26.92 28.24 -33.90
C PRO A 1091 -26.74 29.24 -35.04
N ALA A 1092 -25.91 28.91 -36.02
CA ALA A 1092 -25.90 29.66 -37.27
C ALA A 1092 -27.25 29.50 -38.00
N VAL A 1093 -27.60 30.49 -38.82
CA VAL A 1093 -28.84 30.49 -39.60
C VAL A 1093 -28.90 29.24 -40.48
N GLU A 1094 -30.02 28.51 -40.39
CA GLU A 1094 -30.28 27.25 -41.07
C GLU A 1094 -29.38 26.07 -40.69
N PHE A 1095 -28.50 26.18 -39.68
CA PHE A 1095 -27.68 25.07 -39.22
C PHE A 1095 -28.52 24.03 -38.46
N PHE A 1096 -28.27 22.75 -38.75
CA PHE A 1096 -28.79 21.60 -38.00
C PHE A 1096 -27.72 20.49 -37.99
N GLY A 1097 -27.75 19.62 -36.97
CA GLY A 1097 -26.76 18.57 -36.75
C GLY A 1097 -25.91 18.79 -35.50
N ALA A 1098 -24.81 18.03 -35.40
CA ALA A 1098 -23.92 18.06 -34.25
C ALA A 1098 -23.01 19.30 -34.27
N VAL A 1099 -22.90 19.97 -33.14
CA VAL A 1099 -21.92 21.03 -32.91
C VAL A 1099 -20.58 20.38 -32.51
N PRO A 1100 -19.41 20.91 -32.93
CA PRO A 1100 -18.12 20.48 -32.40
C PRO A 1100 -18.10 20.41 -30.88
N VAL A 1101 -17.62 19.30 -30.32
CA VAL A 1101 -17.59 19.07 -28.86
C VAL A 1101 -16.68 20.09 -28.20
N ILE A 1102 -17.20 20.77 -27.18
CA ILE A 1102 -16.50 21.84 -26.44
C ILE A 1102 -15.92 21.22 -25.18
N THR A 1103 -14.64 21.43 -24.90
CA THR A 1103 -14.01 20.97 -23.64
C THR A 1103 -13.93 22.14 -22.69
N TYR A 1104 -14.47 22.02 -21.48
CA TYR A 1104 -14.37 23.02 -20.43
C TYR A 1104 -13.51 22.52 -19.26
N PHE A 1105 -12.94 23.44 -18.51
CA PHE A 1105 -12.04 23.17 -17.40
C PHE A 1105 -12.58 23.84 -16.15
N ILE A 1106 -12.61 23.10 -15.05
CA ILE A 1106 -13.14 23.55 -13.76
C ILE A 1106 -12.04 23.60 -12.70
N SER A 1107 -12.25 24.42 -11.67
CA SER A 1107 -11.43 24.46 -10.47
C SER A 1107 -12.31 24.62 -9.24
N ASP A 1108 -11.84 24.07 -8.13
CA ASP A 1108 -12.40 24.21 -6.77
C ASP A 1108 -12.01 25.53 -6.08
N GLY A 1109 -11.09 26.30 -6.66
CA GLY A 1109 -10.54 27.52 -6.07
C GLY A 1109 -9.40 27.31 -5.05
N ASN A 1110 -9.05 26.06 -4.75
CA ASN A 1110 -8.05 25.65 -3.77
C ASN A 1110 -6.85 24.92 -4.38
N GLY A 1111 -6.86 24.70 -5.70
CA GLY A 1111 -5.73 24.16 -6.46
C GLY A 1111 -6.06 22.87 -7.20
N GLY A 1112 -7.21 22.24 -6.91
CA GLY A 1112 -7.76 21.15 -7.69
C GLY A 1112 -8.35 21.67 -9.01
N THR A 1113 -8.11 20.92 -10.08
CA THR A 1113 -8.67 21.19 -11.40
C THR A 1113 -9.11 19.92 -12.09
N ALA A 1114 -10.17 20.01 -12.89
CA ALA A 1114 -10.61 18.94 -13.77
C ALA A 1114 -11.12 19.50 -15.10
N SER A 1115 -11.44 18.61 -16.04
CA SER A 1115 -11.99 19.01 -17.34
C SER A 1115 -12.97 17.99 -17.86
N SER A 1116 -13.97 18.46 -18.58
CA SER A 1116 -15.02 17.64 -19.17
C SER A 1116 -15.52 18.28 -20.47
N THR A 1117 -16.54 17.71 -21.08
CA THR A 1117 -17.01 18.06 -22.42
C THR A 1117 -18.48 18.42 -22.44
N LEU A 1118 -18.83 19.45 -23.20
CA LEU A 1118 -20.19 19.84 -23.55
C LEU A 1118 -20.49 19.47 -25.01
N THR A 1119 -21.50 18.63 -25.21
CA THR A 1119 -22.01 18.23 -26.53
C THR A 1119 -23.37 18.88 -26.79
N ILE A 1120 -23.49 19.61 -27.90
CA ILE A 1120 -24.74 20.27 -28.29
C ILE A 1120 -25.24 19.72 -29.64
N THR A 1121 -26.53 19.38 -29.73
CA THR A 1121 -27.19 18.99 -30.99
C THR A 1121 -28.24 20.01 -31.40
N VAL A 1122 -28.25 20.40 -32.68
CA VAL A 1122 -29.28 21.27 -33.26
C VAL A 1122 -30.25 20.44 -34.10
N ASN A 1123 -31.49 20.31 -33.61
CA ASN A 1123 -32.54 19.52 -34.21
C ASN A 1123 -33.29 20.30 -35.30
N GLN A 1124 -33.78 19.61 -36.33
CA GLN A 1124 -34.72 20.17 -37.30
C GLN A 1124 -36.08 19.47 -37.15
N THR A 1125 -37.16 20.25 -37.15
CA THR A 1125 -38.52 19.72 -37.19
C THR A 1125 -38.90 19.39 -38.63
N ASN A 1126 -39.39 18.19 -38.88
CA ASN A 1126 -39.92 17.82 -40.19
C ASN A 1126 -41.27 18.54 -40.44
N VAL A 1127 -41.44 19.15 -41.60
CA VAL A 1127 -42.64 19.88 -42.03
C VAL A 1127 -43.30 19.09 -43.16
N ALA A 1128 -44.62 18.95 -43.13
CA ALA A 1128 -45.32 18.24 -44.20
C ALA A 1128 -45.13 18.96 -45.56
N PRO A 1129 -45.00 18.21 -46.66
CA PRO A 1129 -44.93 18.80 -47.98
C PRO A 1129 -46.24 19.52 -48.32
N VAL A 1130 -46.13 20.59 -49.08
CA VAL A 1130 -47.26 21.41 -49.54
C VAL A 1130 -47.57 21.01 -50.99
N PRO A 1131 -48.65 20.24 -51.24
CA PRO A 1131 -49.06 19.91 -52.59
C PRO A 1131 -49.81 21.09 -53.23
N VAL A 1132 -49.66 21.26 -54.54
CA VAL A 1132 -50.35 22.26 -55.35
C VAL A 1132 -51.09 21.58 -56.49
N ALA A 1133 -52.38 21.87 -56.64
CA ALA A 1133 -53.22 21.19 -57.63
C ALA A 1133 -52.69 21.34 -59.08
N ASN A 1134 -52.69 20.23 -59.82
CA ASN A 1134 -52.41 20.21 -61.26
C ASN A 1134 -53.72 20.14 -62.07
N THR A 1135 -53.74 20.79 -63.23
CA THR A 1135 -54.85 20.69 -64.19
C THR A 1135 -54.32 20.33 -65.57
N ASN A 1136 -54.94 19.36 -66.23
CA ASN A 1136 -54.63 18.97 -67.60
C ASN A 1136 -55.93 18.72 -68.39
N THR A 1137 -55.89 18.87 -69.71
CA THR A 1137 -57.04 18.71 -70.61
C THR A 1137 -56.67 17.85 -71.82
N MET A 1138 -57.63 17.13 -72.39
CA MET A 1138 -57.44 16.34 -73.60
C MET A 1138 -58.73 16.23 -74.43
N LEU A 1139 -58.61 15.68 -75.64
CA LEU A 1139 -59.76 15.40 -76.53
C LEU A 1139 -60.37 14.03 -76.21
N GLU A 1140 -61.69 13.90 -76.39
CA GLU A 1140 -62.52 12.73 -76.05
C GLU A 1140 -62.17 11.41 -76.78
N ASP A 1141 -61.35 11.47 -77.83
CA ASP A 1141 -60.78 10.31 -78.53
C ASP A 1141 -59.28 10.51 -78.82
N GLY A 1142 -58.61 11.26 -77.93
CA GLY A 1142 -57.20 11.62 -78.08
C GLY A 1142 -56.24 10.45 -77.85
N ILE A 1143 -55.02 10.58 -78.41
CA ILE A 1143 -53.88 9.74 -78.05
C ILE A 1143 -53.60 9.90 -76.55
N ALA A 1144 -53.25 8.81 -75.86
CA ALA A 1144 -52.95 8.82 -74.43
C ALA A 1144 -51.97 9.94 -74.05
N ILE A 1145 -52.29 10.70 -72.99
CA ILE A 1145 -51.34 11.65 -72.40
C ILE A 1145 -50.31 10.84 -71.63
N SER A 1146 -49.03 11.11 -71.89
CA SER A 1146 -47.91 10.60 -71.10
C SER A 1146 -47.03 11.77 -70.68
N VAL A 1147 -46.98 12.03 -69.37
CA VAL A 1147 -46.12 13.04 -68.78
C VAL A 1147 -44.96 12.35 -68.08
N ALA A 1148 -43.74 12.62 -68.54
CA ALA A 1148 -42.51 12.03 -67.99
C ALA A 1148 -42.21 12.51 -66.55
N ALA A 1149 -41.35 11.77 -65.85
CA ALA A 1149 -40.97 12.07 -64.47
C ALA A 1149 -40.10 13.32 -64.41
N VAL A 1150 -40.37 14.20 -63.44
CA VAL A 1150 -39.65 15.47 -63.29
C VAL A 1150 -39.36 15.72 -61.82
N THR A 1151 -38.07 15.86 -61.48
CA THR A 1151 -37.62 16.51 -60.24
C THR A 1151 -37.88 18.01 -60.37
N THR A 1152 -38.63 18.59 -59.43
CA THR A 1152 -38.90 20.03 -59.17
C THR A 1152 -38.41 21.02 -60.25
N GLY A 1153 -39.32 21.60 -61.04
CA GLY A 1153 -39.01 22.78 -61.89
C GLY A 1153 -39.29 22.73 -63.40
N ALA A 1154 -39.99 21.73 -63.96
CA ALA A 1154 -40.45 21.76 -65.36
C ALA A 1154 -41.96 21.44 -65.51
N THR A 1155 -42.60 22.05 -66.51
CA THR A 1155 -44.07 22.08 -66.71
C THR A 1155 -44.68 20.69 -66.92
N GLY A 1156 -45.60 20.29 -66.02
CA GLY A 1156 -46.63 19.27 -66.29
C GLY A 1156 -46.68 18.04 -65.37
N GLY A 1157 -45.59 17.70 -64.65
CA GLY A 1157 -45.56 16.56 -63.72
C GLY A 1157 -46.31 16.84 -62.41
N LEU A 1158 -46.82 15.79 -61.75
CA LEU A 1158 -47.66 15.93 -60.54
C LEU A 1158 -46.91 16.46 -59.31
N LEU A 1159 -45.58 16.34 -59.28
CA LEU A 1159 -44.74 16.89 -58.20
C LEU A 1159 -44.05 18.21 -58.60
N ALA A 1160 -44.33 18.73 -59.80
CA ALA A 1160 -43.52 19.81 -60.38
C ALA A 1160 -43.72 21.16 -59.68
N ASN A 1161 -44.87 21.35 -59.04
CA ASN A 1161 -45.32 22.55 -58.34
C ASN A 1161 -45.50 22.32 -56.83
N ASP A 1162 -45.19 21.13 -56.33
CA ASP A 1162 -45.22 20.81 -54.91
C ASP A 1162 -43.89 21.22 -54.25
N THR A 1163 -43.94 21.62 -52.98
CA THR A 1163 -42.75 22.06 -52.24
C THR A 1163 -42.66 21.40 -50.88
N ASP A 1164 -41.45 21.09 -50.43
CA ASP A 1164 -41.18 20.66 -49.07
C ASP A 1164 -40.31 21.70 -48.35
N ALA A 1165 -40.68 22.07 -47.12
CA ALA A 1165 -39.96 23.11 -46.37
C ALA A 1165 -38.64 22.61 -45.76
N ASN A 1166 -38.44 21.30 -45.66
CA ASN A 1166 -37.18 20.67 -45.26
C ASN A 1166 -36.27 20.41 -46.46
N GLY A 1167 -36.79 20.54 -47.69
CA GLY A 1167 -36.07 20.25 -48.93
C GLY A 1167 -36.02 18.75 -49.24
N ASP A 1168 -36.88 17.96 -48.59
CA ASP A 1168 -36.96 16.52 -48.82
C ASP A 1168 -37.42 16.20 -50.24
N VAL A 1169 -36.91 15.08 -50.78
CA VAL A 1169 -37.34 14.60 -52.10
C VAL A 1169 -38.77 14.10 -52.01
N LEU A 1170 -39.67 14.76 -52.74
CA LEU A 1170 -41.08 14.38 -52.81
C LEU A 1170 -41.31 13.09 -53.60
N THR A 1171 -42.19 12.23 -53.09
CA THR A 1171 -42.66 11.03 -53.80
C THR A 1171 -44.16 10.85 -53.61
N ILE A 1172 -44.84 10.33 -54.65
CA ILE A 1172 -46.26 9.97 -54.57
C ILE A 1172 -46.38 8.57 -53.97
N THR A 1173 -47.07 8.45 -52.84
CA THR A 1173 -47.28 7.17 -52.15
C THR A 1173 -48.61 6.49 -52.49
N GLY A 1174 -49.55 7.24 -53.08
CA GLY A 1174 -50.86 6.76 -53.54
C GLY A 1174 -51.67 7.89 -54.16
N PHE A 1175 -52.76 7.55 -54.86
CA PHE A 1175 -53.71 8.54 -55.37
C PHE A 1175 -55.15 8.05 -55.18
N THR A 1176 -56.14 8.94 -55.19
CA THR A 1176 -57.56 8.55 -55.14
C THR A 1176 -58.28 9.06 -56.38
N VAL A 1177 -59.37 8.40 -56.75
CA VAL A 1177 -60.28 8.85 -57.81
C VAL A 1177 -61.62 9.15 -57.15
N ASN A 1178 -62.19 10.32 -57.44
CA ASN A 1178 -63.46 10.72 -56.83
C ASN A 1178 -64.57 9.71 -57.16
N GLY A 1179 -65.33 9.28 -56.14
CA GLY A 1179 -66.34 8.23 -56.27
C GLY A 1179 -65.83 6.79 -56.12
N VAL A 1180 -64.52 6.58 -55.95
CA VAL A 1180 -63.90 5.27 -55.70
C VAL A 1180 -63.45 5.17 -54.24
N ALA A 1181 -63.76 4.04 -53.59
CA ALA A 1181 -63.30 3.79 -52.23
C ALA A 1181 -61.80 3.43 -52.18
N GLY A 1182 -61.03 4.20 -51.41
CA GLY A 1182 -59.65 3.89 -51.04
C GLY A 1182 -58.56 4.37 -52.03
N PRO A 1183 -57.30 4.46 -51.56
CA PRO A 1183 -56.16 4.85 -52.39
C PRO A 1183 -55.77 3.75 -53.39
N GLN A 1184 -55.37 4.17 -54.57
CA GLN A 1184 -54.86 3.35 -55.66
C GLN A 1184 -53.32 3.32 -55.61
N ALA A 1185 -52.75 2.17 -55.92
CA ALA A 1185 -51.30 1.96 -55.90
C ALA A 1185 -50.62 2.71 -57.05
N VAL A 1186 -49.42 3.23 -56.78
CA VAL A 1186 -48.55 3.85 -57.79
C VAL A 1186 -47.70 2.79 -58.52
N GLY A 1187 -47.36 3.02 -59.80
CA GLY A 1187 -46.38 2.20 -60.53
C GLY A 1187 -46.87 0.87 -61.12
N GLY A 1188 -48.18 0.68 -61.32
CA GLY A 1188 -48.79 -0.57 -61.82
C GLY A 1188 -49.38 -0.52 -63.24
N THR A 1189 -50.19 -1.53 -63.62
CA THR A 1189 -50.78 -1.74 -64.97
C THR A 1189 -51.87 -0.72 -65.39
N GLY A 1190 -52.03 0.38 -64.64
CA GLY A 1190 -53.08 1.37 -64.85
C GLY A 1190 -54.39 1.04 -64.13
N TYR A 1191 -54.98 2.05 -63.51
CA TYR A 1191 -56.27 2.01 -62.85
C TYR A 1191 -57.38 2.41 -63.82
N ALA A 1192 -58.35 1.51 -64.04
CA ALA A 1192 -59.48 1.77 -64.91
C ALA A 1192 -60.58 2.56 -64.17
N ILE A 1193 -60.81 3.80 -64.60
CA ILE A 1193 -61.93 4.63 -64.17
C ILE A 1193 -63.14 4.24 -65.03
N THR A 1194 -64.13 3.59 -64.43
CA THR A 1194 -65.30 3.05 -65.12
C THR A 1194 -66.01 4.13 -65.94
N GLY A 1195 -66.14 3.89 -67.25
CA GLY A 1195 -66.82 4.80 -68.17
C GLY A 1195 -66.02 6.05 -68.56
N VAL A 1196 -64.74 6.17 -68.17
CA VAL A 1196 -63.91 7.37 -68.42
C VAL A 1196 -62.59 7.03 -69.13
N GLY A 1197 -61.81 6.09 -68.60
CA GLY A 1197 -60.48 5.78 -69.14
C GLY A 1197 -59.56 5.10 -68.12
N THR A 1198 -58.29 4.89 -68.47
CA THR A 1198 -57.27 4.26 -67.62
C THR A 1198 -56.17 5.25 -67.25
N ILE A 1199 -55.84 5.37 -65.96
CA ILE A 1199 -54.77 6.24 -65.43
C ILE A 1199 -53.63 5.43 -64.80
N VAL A 1200 -52.37 5.77 -65.08
CA VAL A 1200 -51.19 5.29 -64.33
C VAL A 1200 -50.56 6.48 -63.63
N VAL A 1201 -50.34 6.41 -62.31
CA VAL A 1201 -49.56 7.39 -61.56
C VAL A 1201 -48.32 6.70 -60.98
N ASN A 1202 -47.15 7.32 -61.10
CA ASN A 1202 -45.89 6.78 -60.60
C ASN A 1202 -45.37 7.59 -59.41
N ALA A 1203 -44.56 6.95 -58.55
CA ALA A 1203 -44.00 7.58 -57.34
C ALA A 1203 -43.15 8.83 -57.62
N ASN A 1204 -42.59 8.94 -58.83
CA ASN A 1204 -41.76 10.07 -59.26
C ASN A 1204 -42.57 11.22 -59.90
N GLY A 1205 -43.89 11.25 -59.75
CA GLY A 1205 -44.75 12.32 -60.26
C GLY A 1205 -45.10 12.23 -61.75
N SER A 1206 -44.61 11.22 -62.47
CA SER A 1206 -45.07 10.93 -63.84
C SER A 1206 -46.44 10.26 -63.85
N TYR A 1207 -47.23 10.51 -64.89
CA TYR A 1207 -48.51 9.85 -65.06
C TYR A 1207 -48.86 9.65 -66.53
N THR A 1208 -49.71 8.65 -66.80
CA THR A 1208 -50.36 8.48 -68.11
C THR A 1208 -51.87 8.40 -67.94
N PHE A 1209 -52.62 8.93 -68.91
CA PHE A 1209 -54.07 8.77 -68.96
C PHE A 1209 -54.52 8.47 -70.39
N MET A 1210 -55.33 7.41 -70.53
CA MET A 1210 -55.90 6.95 -71.80
C MET A 1210 -57.43 6.96 -71.69
N PRO A 1211 -58.15 7.76 -72.49
CA PRO A 1211 -59.60 7.89 -72.40
C PRO A 1211 -60.26 6.62 -72.95
N LEU A 1212 -61.49 6.35 -72.53
CA LEU A 1212 -62.35 5.40 -73.21
C LEU A 1212 -62.87 6.05 -74.50
N ALA A 1213 -62.99 5.28 -75.58
CA ALA A 1213 -63.49 5.82 -76.84
C ALA A 1213 -64.93 6.36 -76.72
N ASN A 1214 -65.15 7.58 -77.20
CA ASN A 1214 -66.40 8.35 -77.11
C ASN A 1214 -66.83 8.67 -75.65
N TYR A 1215 -65.88 8.92 -74.74
CA TYR A 1215 -66.16 9.36 -73.36
C TYR A 1215 -66.74 10.78 -73.30
#